data_AF-A0A0S3QVH1-F1
#
_entry.id   AF-A0A0S3QVH1-F1
#
_cell.length_a   1.000
_cell.length_b   1.000
_cell.length_c   1.000
_cell.angle_alpha   90.00
_cell.angle_beta   90.00
_cell.angle_gamma   90.00
#
_symmetry.space_group_name_H-M   'P 1'
#
loop_
_entity.id
_entity.type
_entity.pdbx_description
1 polymer ?
#
loop_
_entity_poly.entity_id
_entity_poly.type
_entity_poly.pdbx_seq_one_letter_code
_entity_poly.pdbx_strand_id
1 'polypeptide(L)'
;MGAEPRVGVYICHCGINIAYKVDVEAVRDYAATLPHVVVARDYKFMCSNVGQEMIINDIKEYNLNRVVVASCSPRMHEKTFRKACEKGGINPYLFQMASIREQVSWVHEDEKVATEKAKELVRAAVFRVIHHEPLERRFVDINPNVLVIGGGIAGMQAALEIADAGKTVYLVEREPSIGGHMAKFDKTFPTLDCAACIMTPKMVSVGQHENIKLLTNAEVESVEGFIGNFKVRIRKKARYVDEDKCTGCGECAKVCPVSLPNEFEYGMNERKAIYRPFPQAVPNVFTISKEGYSPCRNACPAGLNAHGYVKLIGEGKYKEAFALIMDRVVLPASLGRACPAFCERECTRNEAGGSIHIRLLKRFAADWYYENVGTTSPFEPVEPKDERVAVVGAGPAGLACAFYLARQGYKVTIFEKEAEPGGMVRYAIPEYRVPKDVLTKDIEVIKSMGVEIKTNTPVGEEGISIDELFSQGYKAVFLGIGAWKDRRLNVPGEDLEGIYTSIEFLKQVNTGQKPNLGKKVAVIGGGNSAIDAARVAKRLGADVTIYYRRTRKEMPAFPEEVEAALQEGINIEFLTTPVGFEGNGKVQKMELIRMELGEPDESGRRRPIPIEGSNYKVDVDSVILAIGQIPYSEGFEKFGVELNRNGTIKADPETLQTSREGVFAGGDAVTGPSTIVEAIGYGRKAAYYIDKFLKGEDLKQVEPYDANKLPTVDKRKVFDRKPVEVVARPKVRELPVEERITNFKEVEQPLTEEEAQAEGKRCLDCAGCCECRQCEAACEAMAIMHEQRDEIIEVEVGSIIVATGFRTFDPTPLKRYGYKKYPEVYTSIEFERLNNAAGPTEGKIVMKNGKVPESVAIIHCVGSRDEKFHRYCSRVCCMYSMKYAHLIREKTGAEVYEFYIDIRSPGKMYEEFYNRVQEEGTHFIRGKVAEVTDIAETPEEEGKLIVVVEDTLSGKVRRVPVDMVILSVALEPAVGAEELARILGISQDQDGWFIELHPKLAPVSTASDGIFLAGCCQGPKDIPDTVAQASGAAAEALSLIMRGKVEIEAATSYIDPEVCVGCQQCREVCAYSAIDYDPSRGVCVVNEALCKGCGLCAATCPNKAITLKHFKNEQILHELEGILL
;
A
#
# COMPACT_ATOMS: atom_id res chain seq x y z
N MET A 1 15.10 -50.62 35.42
CA MET A 1 15.21 -50.17 36.82
C MET A 1 16.44 -49.26 36.88
N GLY A 2 16.24 -47.96 37.09
CA GLY A 2 17.33 -46.97 37.09
C GLY A 2 18.18 -47.03 38.36
N ALA A 3 19.45 -46.62 38.28
CA ALA A 3 20.32 -46.48 39.44
C ALA A 3 19.76 -45.44 40.43
N GLU A 4 19.98 -45.66 41.73
CA GLU A 4 19.56 -44.74 42.80
C GLU A 4 20.12 -43.32 42.56
N PRO A 5 19.30 -42.25 42.70
CA PRO A 5 19.76 -40.87 42.53
C PRO A 5 20.88 -40.50 43.51
N ARG A 6 21.94 -39.89 43.00
CA ARG A 6 23.12 -39.39 43.74
C ARG A 6 23.43 -37.99 43.26
N VAL A 7 23.03 -36.99 44.06
CA VAL A 7 23.03 -35.58 43.69
C VAL A 7 24.24 -34.86 44.26
N GLY A 8 24.97 -34.12 43.42
CA GLY A 8 25.95 -33.11 43.86
C GLY A 8 25.35 -31.71 43.78
N VAL A 9 25.43 -30.93 44.86
CA VAL A 9 24.88 -29.57 44.94
C VAL A 9 25.99 -28.54 45.10
N TYR A 10 26.01 -27.53 44.23
CA TYR A 10 27.08 -26.53 44.21
C TYR A 10 26.52 -25.11 44.31
N ILE A 11 26.95 -24.35 45.32
CA ILE A 11 26.44 -23.02 45.63
C ILE A 11 27.51 -21.98 45.27
N CYS A 12 27.18 -21.06 44.36
CA CYS A 12 28.12 -20.04 43.90
C CYS A 12 28.03 -18.77 44.75
N HIS A 13 29.17 -18.18 45.10
CA HIS A 13 29.20 -16.85 45.74
C HIS A 13 29.05 -15.71 44.72
N CYS A 14 29.48 -15.97 43.48
CA CYS A 14 29.60 -14.99 42.39
C CYS A 14 30.37 -13.73 42.82
N GLY A 15 31.50 -13.94 43.50
CA GLY A 15 32.22 -12.89 44.21
C GLY A 15 31.39 -12.42 45.41
N ILE A 16 30.84 -11.21 45.32
CA ILE A 16 29.88 -10.70 46.31
C ILE A 16 28.45 -10.64 45.76
N ASN A 17 28.20 -10.98 44.49
CA ASN A 17 26.86 -10.79 43.93
C ASN A 17 25.78 -11.67 44.58
N ILE A 18 26.15 -12.88 45.03
CA ILE A 18 25.24 -13.76 45.78
C ILE A 18 25.58 -13.66 47.27
N ALA A 19 26.85 -13.83 47.63
CA ALA A 19 27.31 -13.87 49.02
C ALA A 19 27.09 -12.57 49.82
N TYR A 20 26.79 -11.44 49.17
CA TYR A 20 26.44 -10.19 49.88
C TYR A 20 25.04 -10.20 50.49
N LYS A 21 24.12 -11.01 49.94
CA LYS A 21 22.71 -11.06 50.38
C LYS A 21 22.25 -12.46 50.77
N VAL A 22 23.01 -13.48 50.45
CA VAL A 22 22.67 -14.87 50.76
C VAL A 22 23.82 -15.44 51.59
N ASP A 23 23.50 -16.00 52.76
CA ASP A 23 24.45 -16.81 53.53
C ASP A 23 24.67 -18.13 52.81
N VAL A 24 25.68 -18.13 51.94
CA VAL A 24 25.99 -19.26 51.06
C VAL A 24 26.41 -20.50 51.84
N GLU A 25 27.08 -20.34 52.98
CA GLU A 25 27.49 -21.46 53.83
C GLU A 25 26.26 -22.11 54.46
N ALA A 26 25.31 -21.32 54.95
CA ALA A 26 24.04 -21.85 55.47
C ALA A 26 23.20 -22.55 54.39
N VAL A 27 23.22 -22.07 53.13
CA VAL A 27 22.55 -22.75 52.00
C VAL A 27 23.25 -24.07 51.66
N ARG A 28 24.58 -24.11 51.65
CA ARG A 28 25.35 -25.35 51.45
C ARG A 28 25.03 -26.38 52.52
N ASP A 29 25.10 -25.97 53.78
CA ASP A 29 24.90 -26.88 54.92
C ASP A 29 23.46 -27.41 54.93
N TYR A 30 22.48 -26.57 54.62
CA TYR A 30 21.11 -27.01 54.38
C TYR A 30 21.00 -28.00 53.21
N ALA A 31 21.63 -27.71 52.07
CA ALA A 31 21.58 -28.59 50.90
C ALA A 31 22.15 -30.00 51.20
N ALA A 32 23.17 -30.10 52.06
CA ALA A 32 23.72 -31.38 52.51
C ALA A 32 22.72 -32.25 53.29
N THR A 33 21.66 -31.66 53.87
CA THR A 33 20.62 -32.40 54.60
C THR A 33 19.51 -32.96 53.72
N LEU A 34 19.48 -32.58 52.44
CA LEU A 34 18.39 -32.95 51.53
C LEU A 34 18.54 -34.42 51.06
N PRO A 35 17.41 -35.10 50.77
CA PRO A 35 17.45 -36.49 50.33
C PRO A 35 18.24 -36.64 49.02
N HIS A 36 18.96 -37.75 48.89
CA HIS A 36 19.82 -38.09 47.75
C HIS A 36 21.04 -37.19 47.50
N VAL A 37 21.26 -36.13 48.30
CA VAL A 37 22.46 -35.28 48.20
C VAL A 37 23.64 -36.01 48.83
N VAL A 38 24.67 -36.29 48.01
CA VAL A 38 25.89 -37.02 48.42
C VAL A 38 27.03 -36.05 48.74
N VAL A 39 27.06 -34.91 48.06
CA VAL A 39 28.06 -33.87 48.27
C VAL A 39 27.41 -32.50 48.06
N ALA A 40 27.68 -31.56 48.96
CA ALA A 40 27.32 -30.16 48.83
C ALA A 40 28.56 -29.29 49.03
N ARG A 41 28.86 -28.40 48.09
CA ARG A 41 30.01 -27.50 48.15
C ARG A 41 29.61 -26.09 47.79
N ASP A 42 30.36 -25.13 48.30
CA ASP A 42 30.30 -23.75 47.86
C ASP A 42 31.65 -23.29 47.30
N TYR A 43 31.60 -22.39 46.32
CA TYR A 43 32.82 -21.81 45.76
C TYR A 43 32.58 -20.40 45.21
N LYS A 44 33.64 -19.60 45.19
CA LYS A 44 33.58 -18.19 44.79
C LYS A 44 32.98 -17.99 43.39
N PHE A 45 33.42 -18.80 42.42
CA PHE A 45 32.98 -18.71 41.03
C PHE A 45 32.79 -20.10 40.43
N MET A 46 31.61 -20.68 40.55
CA MET A 46 31.32 -22.02 40.02
C MET A 46 31.53 -22.13 38.50
N CYS A 47 31.32 -21.06 37.74
CA CYS A 47 31.52 -21.05 36.29
C CYS A 47 33.00 -21.00 35.87
N SER A 48 33.93 -20.72 36.79
CA SER A 48 35.37 -20.72 36.52
C SER A 48 35.89 -22.13 36.25
N ASN A 49 37.10 -22.27 35.69
CA ASN A 49 37.73 -23.56 35.47
C ASN A 49 37.82 -24.38 36.76
N VAL A 50 38.15 -23.75 37.90
CA VAL A 50 38.25 -24.44 39.20
C VAL A 50 36.87 -24.96 39.64
N GLY A 51 35.83 -24.15 39.48
CA GLY A 51 34.46 -24.56 39.82
C GLY A 51 33.95 -25.69 38.92
N GLN A 52 34.24 -25.65 37.62
CA GLN A 52 33.87 -26.72 36.69
C GLN A 52 34.64 -28.02 36.96
N GLU A 53 35.96 -27.95 37.21
CA GLU A 53 36.77 -29.11 37.57
C GLU A 53 36.32 -29.74 38.89
N MET A 54 35.87 -28.94 39.86
CA MET A 54 35.27 -29.45 41.09
C MET A 54 34.06 -30.34 40.81
N ILE A 55 33.14 -29.88 39.95
CA ILE A 55 31.98 -30.69 39.53
C ILE A 55 32.43 -31.96 38.81
N ILE A 56 33.36 -31.84 37.85
CA ILE A 56 33.87 -32.97 37.05
C ILE A 56 34.51 -34.05 37.93
N ASN A 57 35.31 -33.65 38.91
CA ASN A 57 36.01 -34.55 39.81
C ASN A 57 35.05 -35.21 40.80
N ASP A 58 34.15 -34.45 41.41
CA ASP A 58 33.16 -34.98 42.34
C ASP A 58 32.20 -35.96 41.64
N ILE A 59 31.83 -35.73 40.37
CA ILE A 59 31.03 -36.69 39.58
C ILE A 59 31.70 -38.07 39.57
N LYS A 60 33.01 -38.10 39.32
CA LYS A 60 33.80 -39.34 39.25
C LYS A 60 34.06 -39.93 40.63
N GLU A 61 34.42 -39.11 41.60
CA GLU A 61 34.80 -39.54 42.95
C GLU A 61 33.59 -40.10 43.71
N TYR A 62 32.45 -39.42 43.67
CA TYR A 62 31.25 -39.80 44.42
C TYR A 62 30.23 -40.58 43.60
N ASN A 63 30.56 -40.93 42.34
CA ASN A 63 29.65 -41.56 41.38
C ASN A 63 28.32 -40.82 41.29
N LEU A 64 28.38 -39.49 41.14
CA LEU A 64 27.18 -38.67 41.02
C LEU A 64 26.48 -39.01 39.70
N ASN A 65 25.16 -39.02 39.72
CA ASN A 65 24.35 -39.18 38.52
C ASN A 65 23.35 -38.05 38.34
N ARG A 66 23.36 -37.04 39.22
CA ARG A 66 22.60 -35.79 39.13
C ARG A 66 23.44 -34.62 39.66
N VAL A 67 23.28 -33.43 39.08
CA VAL A 67 23.98 -32.22 39.53
C VAL A 67 23.01 -31.05 39.65
N VAL A 68 23.09 -30.33 40.77
CA VAL A 68 22.41 -29.04 40.97
C VAL A 68 23.45 -27.94 41.12
N VAL A 69 23.32 -26.85 40.37
CA VAL A 69 24.13 -25.64 40.59
C VAL A 69 23.22 -24.47 40.96
N ALA A 70 23.36 -23.96 42.17
CA ALA A 70 22.69 -22.76 42.65
C ALA A 70 23.58 -21.53 42.40
N SER A 71 23.26 -20.75 41.36
CA SER A 71 24.08 -19.61 40.96
C SER A 71 23.28 -18.51 40.23
N CYS A 72 23.66 -18.19 39.00
CA CYS A 72 23.02 -17.21 38.13
C CYS A 72 21.87 -17.82 37.31
N SER A 73 21.33 -17.05 36.37
CA SER A 73 20.28 -17.53 35.47
C SER A 73 20.74 -18.71 34.59
N PRO A 74 19.89 -19.73 34.35
CA PRO A 74 20.15 -20.78 33.36
C PRO A 74 20.38 -20.23 31.95
N ARG A 75 19.78 -19.08 31.61
CA ARG A 75 20.02 -18.39 30.34
C ARG A 75 21.49 -18.01 30.09
N MET A 76 22.31 -17.94 31.14
CA MET A 76 23.71 -17.55 31.06
C MET A 76 24.66 -18.76 31.08
N HIS A 77 24.53 -19.67 32.05
CA HIS A 77 25.54 -20.70 32.32
C HIS A 77 25.03 -22.14 32.32
N GLU A 78 23.77 -22.40 31.94
CA GLU A 78 23.27 -23.78 31.86
C GLU A 78 24.12 -24.63 30.90
N LYS A 79 24.37 -24.15 29.68
CA LYS A 79 25.23 -24.86 28.70
C LYS A 79 26.65 -25.09 29.24
N THR A 80 27.18 -24.18 30.06
CA THR A 80 28.49 -24.32 30.69
C THR A 80 28.52 -25.48 31.68
N PHE A 81 27.53 -25.57 32.57
CA PHE A 81 27.45 -26.64 33.56
C PHE A 81 27.01 -27.98 32.96
N ARG A 82 26.14 -27.98 31.94
CA ARG A 82 25.84 -29.17 31.15
C ARG A 82 27.10 -29.77 30.51
N LYS A 83 28.00 -28.93 29.96
CA LYS A 83 29.31 -29.38 29.45
C LYS A 83 30.23 -29.91 30.54
N ALA A 84 30.22 -29.32 31.73
CA ALA A 84 30.98 -29.84 32.87
C ALA A 84 30.46 -31.23 33.29
N CYS A 85 29.13 -31.42 33.35
CA CYS A 85 28.51 -32.72 33.62
C CYS A 85 28.90 -33.77 32.57
N GLU A 86 28.87 -33.39 31.29
CA GLU A 86 29.29 -34.25 30.17
C GLU A 86 30.76 -34.67 30.30
N LYS A 87 31.68 -33.73 30.59
CA LYS A 87 33.09 -34.04 30.87
C LYS A 87 33.30 -34.92 32.11
N GLY A 88 32.39 -34.81 33.08
CA GLY A 88 32.32 -35.69 34.25
C GLY A 88 31.87 -37.11 33.92
N GLY A 89 31.23 -37.33 32.77
CA GLY A 89 30.77 -38.64 32.30
C GLY A 89 29.28 -38.91 32.50
N ILE A 90 28.48 -37.89 32.84
CA ILE A 90 27.02 -38.02 32.98
C ILE A 90 26.26 -37.24 31.90
N ASN A 91 25.04 -37.65 31.61
CA ASN A 91 24.22 -37.01 30.59
C ASN A 91 23.92 -35.54 30.96
N PRO A 92 24.05 -34.58 30.02
CA PRO A 92 23.89 -33.15 30.31
C PRO A 92 22.49 -32.76 30.78
N TYR A 93 21.45 -33.56 30.54
CA TYR A 93 20.09 -33.31 31.01
C TYR A 93 19.83 -33.86 32.42
N LEU A 94 20.82 -34.51 33.05
CA LEU A 94 20.80 -34.89 34.47
C LEU A 94 21.30 -33.75 35.37
N PHE A 95 21.16 -32.52 34.90
CA PHE A 95 21.57 -31.27 35.53
C PHE A 95 20.34 -30.39 35.77
N GLN A 96 20.32 -29.65 36.88
CA GLN A 96 19.34 -28.61 37.18
C GLN A 96 20.03 -27.36 37.74
N MET A 97 19.55 -26.18 37.36
CA MET A 97 20.11 -24.91 37.83
C MET A 97 19.09 -24.14 38.69
N ALA A 98 19.53 -23.64 39.85
CA ALA A 98 18.74 -22.76 40.69
C ALA A 98 19.28 -21.32 40.60
N SER A 99 18.44 -20.37 40.17
CA SER A 99 18.86 -18.99 39.92
C SER A 99 18.80 -18.12 41.19
N ILE A 100 19.75 -18.30 42.10
CA ILE A 100 19.81 -17.56 43.37
C ILE A 100 20.47 -16.17 43.29
N ARG A 101 20.83 -15.70 42.09
CA ARG A 101 21.31 -14.33 41.85
C ARG A 101 20.21 -13.40 41.37
N GLU A 102 19.80 -13.55 40.11
CA GLU A 102 18.80 -12.68 39.46
C GLU A 102 17.41 -12.76 40.13
N GLN A 103 17.04 -13.92 40.67
CA GLN A 103 15.72 -14.13 41.30
C GLN A 103 15.75 -14.05 42.83
N VAL A 104 16.94 -13.91 43.43
CA VAL A 104 17.13 -13.85 44.89
C VAL A 104 18.07 -12.71 45.26
N SER A 105 19.40 -12.89 45.22
CA SER A 105 20.33 -11.93 45.82
C SER A 105 20.23 -10.50 45.29
N TRP A 106 19.89 -10.29 44.02
CA TRP A 106 19.80 -8.94 43.41
C TRP A 106 18.48 -8.21 43.68
N VAL A 107 17.45 -8.92 44.12
CA VAL A 107 16.07 -8.37 44.22
C VAL A 107 15.50 -8.39 45.63
N HIS A 108 16.25 -8.89 46.63
CA HIS A 108 15.84 -8.87 48.03
C HIS A 108 16.79 -7.98 48.84
N GLU A 109 16.22 -7.13 49.67
CA GLU A 109 16.98 -6.26 50.57
C GLU A 109 17.41 -6.99 51.85
N ASP A 110 16.55 -7.86 52.39
CA ASP A 110 16.78 -8.63 53.62
C ASP A 110 17.55 -9.94 53.35
N GLU A 111 18.66 -10.11 54.08
CA GLU A 111 19.57 -11.25 53.94
C GLU A 111 18.97 -12.58 54.41
N LYS A 112 18.16 -12.57 55.48
CA LYS A 112 17.52 -13.79 55.99
C LYS A 112 16.47 -14.27 55.01
N VAL A 113 15.63 -13.35 54.51
CA VAL A 113 14.62 -13.68 53.50
C VAL A 113 15.27 -14.22 52.22
N ALA A 114 16.35 -13.58 51.77
CA ALA A 114 17.10 -14.04 50.61
C ALA A 114 17.73 -15.43 50.84
N THR A 115 18.28 -15.68 52.02
CA THR A 115 18.89 -16.97 52.37
C THR A 115 17.85 -18.09 52.44
N GLU A 116 16.71 -17.87 53.09
CA GLU A 116 15.64 -18.88 53.13
C GLU A 116 15.07 -19.17 51.75
N LYS A 117 14.82 -18.13 50.93
CA LYS A 117 14.42 -18.32 49.55
C LYS A 117 15.46 -19.09 48.72
N ALA A 118 16.75 -18.85 48.94
CA ALA A 118 17.80 -19.60 48.26
C ALA A 118 17.78 -21.09 48.66
N LYS A 119 17.55 -21.42 49.93
CA LYS A 119 17.35 -22.80 50.41
C LYS A 119 16.15 -23.46 49.74
N GLU A 120 15.01 -22.78 49.69
CA GLU A 120 13.79 -23.27 49.02
C GLU A 120 14.04 -23.59 47.54
N LEU A 121 14.69 -22.68 46.81
CA LEU A 121 15.01 -22.90 45.38
C LEU A 121 16.01 -24.04 45.16
N VAL A 122 16.99 -24.20 46.06
CA VAL A 122 17.92 -25.34 46.01
C VAL A 122 17.18 -26.66 46.27
N ARG A 123 16.30 -26.69 47.27
CA ARG A 123 15.47 -27.88 47.56
C ARG A 123 14.56 -28.23 46.39
N ALA A 124 13.86 -27.25 45.81
CA ALA A 124 13.05 -27.43 44.62
C ALA A 124 13.86 -28.03 43.46
N ALA A 125 15.07 -27.52 43.22
CA ALA A 125 15.96 -28.04 42.18
C ALA A 125 16.42 -29.47 42.46
N VAL A 126 16.73 -29.83 43.71
CA VAL A 126 17.10 -31.20 44.10
C VAL A 126 15.92 -32.16 43.89
N PHE A 127 14.73 -31.79 44.37
CA PHE A 127 13.54 -32.62 44.23
C PHE A 127 13.19 -32.85 42.75
N ARG A 128 13.38 -31.84 41.90
CA ARG A 128 13.18 -31.99 40.46
C ARG A 128 14.22 -32.88 39.78
N VAL A 129 15.52 -32.63 40.03
CA VAL A 129 16.61 -33.26 39.28
C VAL A 129 16.63 -34.78 39.46
N ILE A 130 16.16 -35.28 40.61
CA ILE A 130 16.04 -36.71 40.89
C ILE A 130 15.22 -37.43 39.81
N HIS A 131 14.16 -36.79 39.31
CA HIS A 131 13.27 -37.34 38.28
C HIS A 131 13.72 -37.00 36.85
N HIS A 132 14.87 -36.33 36.67
CA HIS A 132 15.41 -36.12 35.32
C HIS A 132 15.80 -37.45 34.67
N GLU A 133 15.57 -37.52 33.37
CA GLU A 133 15.93 -38.64 32.52
C GLU A 133 17.05 -38.19 31.56
N PRO A 134 17.97 -39.09 31.19
CA PRO A 134 18.96 -38.78 30.16
C PRO A 134 18.25 -38.55 28.82
N LEU A 135 18.58 -37.45 28.13
CA LEU A 135 18.08 -37.18 26.79
C LEU A 135 19.19 -37.31 25.76
N GLU A 136 18.85 -37.82 24.58
CA GLU A 136 19.79 -37.94 23.46
C GLU A 136 19.94 -36.59 22.76
N ARG A 137 21.20 -36.17 22.60
CA ARG A 137 21.53 -34.97 21.83
C ARG A 137 21.21 -35.22 20.36
N ARG A 138 20.51 -34.28 19.74
CA ARG A 138 20.18 -34.35 18.31
C ARG A 138 20.91 -33.26 17.58
N PHE A 139 21.35 -33.59 16.38
CA PHE A 139 22.08 -32.69 15.50
C PHE A 139 21.36 -32.58 14.17
N VAL A 140 21.37 -31.38 13.63
CA VAL A 140 20.84 -31.06 12.30
C VAL A 140 21.94 -30.40 11.50
N ASP A 141 21.97 -30.68 10.20
CA ASP A 141 22.90 -30.04 9.28
C ASP A 141 22.55 -28.55 9.12
N ILE A 142 23.57 -27.74 8.83
CA ILE A 142 23.44 -26.29 8.70
C ILE A 142 23.47 -25.94 7.21
N ASN A 143 22.41 -25.29 6.72
CA ASN A 143 22.39 -24.66 5.42
C ASN A 143 23.46 -23.54 5.37
N PRO A 144 24.38 -23.53 4.40
CA PRO A 144 25.47 -22.56 4.36
C PRO A 144 25.06 -21.16 3.88
N ASN A 145 23.84 -20.96 3.40
CA ASN A 145 23.35 -19.68 2.91
C ASN A 145 22.97 -18.76 4.07
N VAL A 146 23.15 -17.45 3.90
CA VAL A 146 22.79 -16.44 4.92
C VAL A 146 21.80 -15.43 4.35
N LEU A 147 20.81 -15.05 5.14
CA LEU A 147 19.95 -13.90 4.85
C LEU A 147 20.45 -12.68 5.61
N VAL A 148 20.58 -11.54 4.93
CA VAL A 148 20.83 -10.23 5.54
C VAL A 148 19.64 -9.32 5.24
N ILE A 149 19.04 -8.74 6.29
CA ILE A 149 17.84 -7.91 6.19
C ILE A 149 18.22 -6.44 6.44
N GLY A 150 18.29 -5.65 5.37
CA GLY A 150 18.66 -4.23 5.37
C GLY A 150 20.00 -3.98 4.66
N GLY A 151 19.96 -3.25 3.55
CA GLY A 151 21.10 -2.87 2.71
C GLY A 151 21.78 -1.56 3.13
N GLY A 152 21.74 -1.20 4.41
CA GLY A 152 22.59 -0.13 4.95
C GLY A 152 24.06 -0.54 5.07
N ILE A 153 24.92 0.34 5.56
CA ILE A 153 26.36 0.05 5.73
C ILE A 153 26.62 -1.22 6.56
N ALA A 154 25.79 -1.49 7.56
CA ALA A 154 25.85 -2.70 8.37
C ALA A 154 25.61 -3.98 7.55
N GLY A 155 24.48 -4.05 6.84
CA GLY A 155 24.13 -5.24 6.07
C GLY A 155 25.03 -5.44 4.85
N MET A 156 25.46 -4.35 4.20
CA MET A 156 26.45 -4.43 3.11
C MET A 156 27.78 -4.99 3.62
N GLN A 157 28.27 -4.54 4.79
CA GLN A 157 29.50 -5.07 5.36
C GLN A 157 29.38 -6.55 5.71
N ALA A 158 28.30 -6.94 6.39
CA ALA A 158 28.08 -8.34 6.76
C ALA A 158 27.96 -9.24 5.53
N ALA A 159 27.23 -8.79 4.51
CA ALA A 159 27.06 -9.52 3.26
C ALA A 159 28.39 -9.72 2.53
N LEU A 160 29.22 -8.67 2.42
CA LEU A 160 30.54 -8.78 1.79
C LEU A 160 31.43 -9.78 2.51
N GLU A 161 31.56 -9.72 3.84
CA GLU A 161 32.44 -10.64 4.57
C GLU A 161 32.02 -12.10 4.46
N ILE A 162 30.72 -12.37 4.49
CA ILE A 162 30.19 -13.73 4.30
C ILE A 162 30.41 -14.21 2.87
N ALA A 163 30.21 -13.33 1.89
CA ALA A 163 30.35 -13.63 0.47
C ALA A 163 31.82 -13.83 0.06
N ASP A 164 32.74 -13.04 0.61
CA ASP A 164 34.19 -13.16 0.47
C ASP A 164 34.70 -14.47 1.09
N ALA A 165 34.01 -14.99 2.13
CA ALA A 165 34.25 -16.32 2.68
C ALA A 165 33.64 -17.46 1.83
N GLY A 166 33.13 -17.15 0.63
CA GLY A 166 32.61 -18.12 -0.34
C GLY A 166 31.22 -18.67 0.00
N LYS A 167 30.40 -17.92 0.77
CA LYS A 167 29.04 -18.32 1.12
C LYS A 167 28.00 -17.47 0.41
N THR A 168 26.89 -18.08 0.02
CA THR A 168 25.79 -17.36 -0.63
C THR A 168 25.07 -16.47 0.38
N VAL A 169 24.85 -15.22 0.02
CA VAL A 169 24.09 -14.25 0.81
C VAL A 169 22.88 -13.77 0.02
N TYR A 170 21.70 -13.83 0.63
CA TYR A 170 20.52 -13.10 0.18
C TYR A 170 20.48 -11.77 0.92
N LEU A 171 20.67 -10.66 0.24
CA LEU A 171 20.61 -9.32 0.84
C LEU A 171 19.29 -8.66 0.45
N VAL A 172 18.38 -8.56 1.41
CA VAL A 172 17.04 -7.96 1.22
C VAL A 172 17.07 -6.49 1.63
N GLU A 173 16.68 -5.60 0.73
CA GLU A 173 16.56 -4.16 0.97
C GLU A 173 15.17 -3.68 0.58
N ARG A 174 14.52 -2.98 1.51
CA ARG A 174 13.15 -2.49 1.36
C ARG A 174 13.04 -1.43 0.27
N GLU A 175 14.00 -0.52 0.23
CA GLU A 175 14.03 0.57 -0.72
C GLU A 175 14.52 0.12 -2.11
N PRO A 176 14.31 0.92 -3.16
CA PRO A 176 14.78 0.57 -4.50
C PRO A 176 16.31 0.49 -4.66
N SER A 177 17.08 0.92 -3.65
CA SER A 177 18.54 0.94 -3.63
C SER A 177 19.10 0.64 -2.25
N ILE A 178 20.25 -0.02 -2.20
CA ILE A 178 21.10 -0.11 -0.99
C ILE A 178 21.81 1.23 -0.71
N GLY A 179 22.43 1.34 0.47
CA GLY A 179 23.18 2.51 0.95
C GLY A 179 22.64 3.06 2.28
N GLY A 180 21.34 2.90 2.55
CA GLY A 180 20.70 3.32 3.79
C GLY A 180 20.87 4.81 4.10
N HIS A 181 20.99 5.16 5.38
CA HIS A 181 21.16 6.56 5.80
C HIS A 181 22.52 7.14 5.41
N MET A 182 23.57 6.31 5.30
CA MET A 182 24.90 6.79 4.94
C MET A 182 24.92 7.39 3.52
N ALA A 183 24.04 6.93 2.62
CA ALA A 183 23.89 7.51 1.29
C ALA A 183 23.40 8.96 1.30
N LYS A 184 22.76 9.38 2.39
CA LYS A 184 22.21 10.72 2.55
C LYS A 184 23.23 11.71 3.11
N PHE A 185 24.32 11.24 3.71
CA PHE A 185 25.31 12.09 4.36
C PHE A 185 26.25 12.73 3.34
N ASP A 186 26.68 13.98 3.58
CA ASP A 186 27.73 14.63 2.78
C ASP A 186 29.11 14.10 3.17
N LYS A 187 29.51 14.37 4.42
CA LYS A 187 30.75 13.93 5.04
C LYS A 187 30.48 13.10 6.29
N THR A 188 31.48 12.37 6.77
CA THR A 188 31.43 11.56 7.99
C THR A 188 32.42 12.06 9.02
N PHE A 189 32.00 12.14 10.30
CA PHE A 189 32.92 12.48 11.39
C PHE A 189 33.73 11.24 11.81
N PRO A 190 34.90 11.41 12.46
CA PRO A 190 35.59 12.67 12.74
C PRO A 190 36.53 13.09 11.60
N THR A 191 36.73 12.23 10.61
CA THR A 191 37.73 12.43 9.54
C THR A 191 37.31 13.46 8.49
N LEU A 192 36.01 13.74 8.39
CA LEU A 192 35.40 14.58 7.36
C LEU A 192 35.52 13.97 5.95
N ASP A 193 35.70 12.66 5.86
CA ASP A 193 35.66 11.97 4.56
C ASP A 193 34.28 12.06 3.94
N CYS A 194 34.23 12.19 2.61
CA CYS A 194 32.99 12.11 1.86
C CYS A 194 32.32 10.74 2.06
N ALA A 195 31.06 10.74 2.49
CA ALA A 195 30.33 9.49 2.78
C ALA A 195 30.19 8.62 1.53
N ALA A 196 29.93 9.24 0.37
CA ALA A 196 29.84 8.54 -0.91
C ALA A 196 31.18 7.89 -1.31
N CYS A 197 32.32 8.52 -1.04
CA CYS A 197 33.63 7.95 -1.35
C CYS A 197 33.90 6.62 -0.62
N ILE A 198 33.35 6.44 0.58
CA ILE A 198 33.48 5.21 1.36
C ILE A 198 32.38 4.20 0.99
N MET A 199 31.15 4.69 0.84
CA MET A 199 29.97 3.84 0.69
C MET A 199 29.80 3.32 -0.75
N THR A 200 29.97 4.17 -1.77
CA THR A 200 29.71 3.79 -3.17
C THR A 200 30.56 2.59 -3.63
N PRO A 201 31.88 2.49 -3.31
CA PRO A 201 32.65 1.30 -3.63
C PRO A 201 32.08 0.01 -3.01
N LYS A 202 31.57 0.08 -1.77
CA LYS A 202 30.91 -1.08 -1.12
C LYS A 202 29.59 -1.42 -1.79
N MET A 203 28.78 -0.43 -2.15
CA MET A 203 27.54 -0.65 -2.90
C MET A 203 27.81 -1.35 -4.24
N VAL A 204 28.79 -0.87 -4.99
CA VAL A 204 29.20 -1.49 -6.27
C VAL A 204 29.69 -2.92 -6.04
N SER A 205 30.53 -3.13 -5.02
CA SER A 205 31.03 -4.47 -4.68
C SER A 205 29.88 -5.43 -4.37
N VAL A 206 28.91 -5.01 -3.56
CA VAL A 206 27.71 -5.80 -3.25
C VAL A 206 26.89 -6.10 -4.51
N GLY A 207 26.68 -5.11 -5.38
CA GLY A 207 25.88 -5.27 -6.60
C GLY A 207 26.54 -6.16 -7.66
N GLN A 208 27.86 -6.38 -7.61
CA GLN A 208 28.62 -7.17 -8.58
C GLN A 208 29.12 -8.52 -8.02
N HIS A 209 28.98 -8.77 -6.73
CA HIS A 209 29.51 -9.97 -6.09
C HIS A 209 28.71 -11.23 -6.47
N GLU A 210 29.36 -12.25 -7.01
CA GLU A 210 28.70 -13.49 -7.50
C GLU A 210 27.90 -14.26 -6.44
N ASN A 211 28.42 -14.28 -5.20
CA ASN A 211 27.78 -14.92 -4.05
C ASN A 211 26.70 -14.06 -3.36
N ILE A 212 26.46 -12.82 -3.79
CA ILE A 212 25.40 -11.97 -3.21
C ILE A 212 24.22 -11.91 -4.17
N LYS A 213 23.07 -12.40 -3.71
CA LYS A 213 21.76 -12.23 -4.35
C LYS A 213 21.11 -10.99 -3.76
N LEU A 214 21.28 -9.86 -4.45
CA LEU A 214 20.71 -8.58 -4.04
C LEU A 214 19.22 -8.49 -4.41
N LEU A 215 18.36 -8.42 -3.40
CA LEU A 215 16.91 -8.29 -3.53
C LEU A 215 16.48 -6.92 -3.01
N THR A 216 16.47 -5.93 -3.91
CA THR A 216 16.00 -4.56 -3.59
C THR A 216 14.52 -4.39 -3.91
N ASN A 217 13.88 -3.37 -3.34
CA ASN A 217 12.44 -3.21 -3.37
C ASN A 217 11.71 -4.45 -2.79
N ALA A 218 12.32 -5.10 -1.79
CA ALA A 218 11.88 -6.39 -1.25
C ALA A 218 11.82 -6.38 0.28
N GLU A 219 10.86 -7.12 0.83
CA GLU A 219 10.63 -7.22 2.27
C GLU A 219 10.44 -8.68 2.67
N VAL A 220 10.90 -9.05 3.87
CA VAL A 220 10.63 -10.37 4.43
C VAL A 220 9.17 -10.42 4.92
N GLU A 221 8.41 -11.37 4.41
CA GLU A 221 6.98 -11.55 4.73
C GLU A 221 6.79 -12.57 5.87
N SER A 222 7.55 -13.66 5.87
CA SER A 222 7.53 -14.66 6.94
C SER A 222 8.84 -15.44 7.03
N VAL A 223 9.12 -15.95 8.23
CA VAL A 223 10.25 -16.83 8.54
C VAL A 223 9.73 -18.01 9.34
N GLU A 224 10.01 -19.20 8.82
CA GLU A 224 9.70 -20.48 9.47
C GLU A 224 10.99 -21.28 9.68
N GLY A 225 10.93 -22.32 10.50
CA GLY A 225 12.06 -23.23 10.75
C GLY A 225 12.87 -22.86 11.98
N PHE A 226 14.16 -23.21 11.97
CA PHE A 226 15.04 -23.11 13.13
C PHE A 226 16.49 -22.87 12.72
N ILE A 227 17.36 -22.60 13.70
CA ILE A 227 18.81 -22.48 13.52
C ILE A 227 19.37 -23.52 12.53
N GLY A 228 20.04 -23.04 11.48
CA GLY A 228 20.59 -23.87 10.42
C GLY A 228 19.63 -24.21 9.28
N ASN A 229 18.32 -24.06 9.44
CA ASN A 229 17.30 -24.46 8.47
C ASN A 229 16.06 -23.53 8.52
N PHE A 230 16.24 -22.27 8.17
CA PHE A 230 15.13 -21.32 8.02
C PHE A 230 14.56 -21.35 6.61
N LYS A 231 13.24 -21.29 6.50
CA LYS A 231 12.52 -21.05 5.25
C LYS A 231 11.95 -19.65 5.30
N VAL A 232 12.33 -18.82 4.33
CA VAL A 232 12.01 -17.40 4.32
C VAL A 232 11.22 -17.07 3.07
N ARG A 233 10.06 -16.43 3.24
CA ARG A 233 9.27 -15.86 2.14
C ARG A 233 9.57 -14.38 2.03
N ILE A 234 10.04 -13.95 0.87
CA ILE A 234 10.43 -12.58 0.57
C ILE A 234 9.48 -12.05 -0.49
N ARG A 235 8.77 -10.96 -0.20
CA ARG A 235 7.94 -10.25 -1.17
C ARG A 235 8.78 -9.19 -1.87
N LYS A 236 9.07 -9.40 -3.15
CA LYS A 236 9.71 -8.43 -4.03
C LYS A 236 8.63 -7.59 -4.73
N LYS A 237 8.55 -6.31 -4.40
CA LYS A 237 7.53 -5.40 -4.93
C LYS A 237 7.81 -5.10 -6.41
N ALA A 238 6.75 -4.95 -7.19
CA ALA A 238 6.86 -4.54 -8.59
C ALA A 238 7.58 -3.18 -8.72
N ARG A 239 8.66 -3.15 -9.52
CA ARG A 239 9.33 -1.90 -9.92
C ARG A 239 8.62 -1.22 -11.09
N TYR A 240 7.80 -1.99 -11.80
CA TYR A 240 7.26 -1.70 -13.13
C TYR A 240 8.34 -1.45 -14.19
N VAL A 241 9.53 -2.00 -13.93
CA VAL A 241 10.73 -1.89 -14.76
C VAL A 241 11.46 -3.22 -14.65
N ASP A 242 11.74 -3.82 -15.81
CA ASP A 242 12.57 -5.01 -15.99
C ASP A 242 14.02 -4.65 -15.63
N GLU A 243 14.52 -5.24 -14.55
CA GLU A 243 15.85 -4.95 -14.02
C GLU A 243 16.97 -5.36 -14.98
N ASP A 244 16.75 -6.42 -15.76
CA ASP A 244 17.76 -6.97 -16.67
C ASP A 244 17.89 -6.16 -17.96
N LYS A 245 16.81 -5.45 -18.36
CA LYS A 245 16.80 -4.59 -19.55
C LYS A 245 17.12 -3.13 -19.24
N CYS A 246 16.91 -2.68 -18.02
CA CYS A 246 17.08 -1.27 -17.68
C CYS A 246 18.55 -0.85 -17.73
N THR A 247 18.85 0.16 -18.56
CA THR A 247 20.22 0.72 -18.67
C THR A 247 20.51 1.84 -17.67
N GLY A 248 19.50 2.32 -16.94
CA GLY A 248 19.63 3.44 -16.01
C GLY A 248 19.88 4.81 -16.67
N CYS A 249 19.53 4.98 -17.96
CA CYS A 249 19.82 6.21 -18.73
C CYS A 249 19.00 7.45 -18.29
N GLY A 250 17.78 7.26 -17.79
CA GLY A 250 16.92 8.34 -17.27
C GLY A 250 16.06 9.09 -18.29
N GLU A 251 16.04 8.72 -19.57
CA GLU A 251 15.16 9.34 -20.58
C GLU A 251 13.67 9.26 -20.19
N CYS A 252 13.28 8.15 -19.56
CA CYS A 252 11.92 7.93 -19.07
C CYS A 252 11.47 8.95 -18.02
N ALA A 253 12.38 9.46 -17.18
CA ALA A 253 12.07 10.48 -16.18
C ALA A 253 11.87 11.85 -16.82
N LYS A 254 12.64 12.19 -17.87
CA LYS A 254 12.53 13.49 -18.57
C LYS A 254 11.15 13.71 -19.18
N VAL A 255 10.51 12.66 -19.68
CA VAL A 255 9.18 12.72 -20.31
C VAL A 255 8.02 12.56 -19.32
N CYS A 256 8.29 12.30 -18.04
CA CYS A 256 7.26 12.05 -17.04
C CYS A 256 6.55 13.35 -16.63
N PRO A 257 5.21 13.44 -16.81
CA PRO A 257 4.45 14.65 -16.49
C PRO A 257 4.10 14.77 -14.99
N VAL A 258 4.41 13.76 -14.19
CA VAL A 258 4.08 13.72 -12.76
C VAL A 258 5.30 14.15 -11.95
N SER A 259 5.09 15.09 -11.03
CA SER A 259 6.07 15.48 -10.02
C SER A 259 5.54 15.14 -8.62
N LEU A 260 6.37 14.46 -7.83
CA LEU A 260 6.08 14.03 -6.46
C LEU A 260 7.17 14.57 -5.53
N PRO A 261 6.88 14.80 -4.24
CA PRO A 261 7.91 15.10 -3.25
C PRO A 261 9.00 14.02 -3.24
N ASN A 262 10.27 14.43 -3.17
CA ASN A 262 11.37 13.50 -3.14
C ASN A 262 11.67 13.05 -1.70
N GLU A 263 11.40 11.79 -1.39
CA GLU A 263 11.57 11.22 -0.04
C GLU A 263 13.04 11.08 0.35
N PHE A 264 13.94 10.91 -0.62
CA PHE A 264 15.39 10.88 -0.37
C PHE A 264 15.91 12.25 0.09
N GLU A 265 15.25 13.32 -0.38
CA GLU A 265 15.55 14.73 -0.07
C GLU A 265 14.58 15.34 0.93
N TYR A 266 13.83 14.53 1.68
CA TYR A 266 12.88 14.98 2.71
C TYR A 266 11.87 16.04 2.22
N GLY A 267 11.47 15.95 0.94
CA GLY A 267 10.51 16.87 0.33
C GLY A 267 11.04 18.27 0.00
N MET A 268 12.36 18.50 0.09
CA MET A 268 12.97 19.79 -0.29
C MET A 268 12.94 20.06 -1.80
N ASN A 269 12.91 19.01 -2.62
CA ASN A 269 12.65 19.11 -4.05
C ASN A 269 11.62 18.06 -4.50
N GLU A 270 11.25 18.13 -5.76
CA GLU A 270 10.38 17.15 -6.41
C GLU A 270 11.20 16.16 -7.25
N ARG A 271 10.73 14.93 -7.32
CA ARG A 271 11.17 13.89 -8.26
C ARG A 271 10.02 13.49 -9.18
N LYS A 272 10.33 12.74 -10.23
CA LYS A 272 9.32 12.17 -11.13
C LYS A 272 8.71 10.89 -10.57
N ALA A 273 7.56 10.48 -11.11
CA ALA A 273 6.92 9.22 -10.71
C ALA A 273 7.76 8.00 -11.10
N ILE A 274 8.40 8.02 -12.27
CA ILE A 274 9.49 7.10 -12.60
C ILE A 274 10.82 7.75 -12.16
N TYR A 275 11.57 7.09 -11.29
CA TYR A 275 12.73 7.67 -10.63
C TYR A 275 13.79 6.65 -10.27
N ARG A 276 14.98 7.17 -9.99
CA ARG A 276 16.06 6.47 -9.27
C ARG A 276 16.31 7.27 -7.99
N PRO A 277 16.43 6.64 -6.80
CA PRO A 277 16.48 7.37 -5.52
C PRO A 277 17.56 8.45 -5.44
N PHE A 278 18.75 8.16 -5.96
CA PHE A 278 19.89 9.08 -6.05
C PHE A 278 20.82 8.67 -7.20
N PRO A 279 21.78 9.50 -7.63
CA PRO A 279 22.60 9.21 -8.81
C PRO A 279 23.44 7.93 -8.73
N GLN A 280 23.99 7.62 -7.54
CA GLN A 280 24.86 6.47 -7.29
C GLN A 280 24.11 5.22 -6.79
N ALA A 281 22.78 5.18 -6.98
CA ALA A 281 21.94 4.07 -6.50
C ALA A 281 22.38 2.72 -7.08
N VAL A 282 22.31 1.67 -6.25
CA VAL A 282 22.59 0.29 -6.63
C VAL A 282 21.41 -0.60 -6.21
N PRO A 283 20.78 -1.35 -7.14
CA PRO A 283 21.11 -1.43 -8.56
C PRO A 283 20.83 -0.12 -9.31
N ASN A 284 21.52 0.10 -10.43
CA ASN A 284 21.33 1.28 -11.28
C ASN A 284 20.06 1.15 -12.13
N VAL A 285 18.90 1.00 -11.49
CA VAL A 285 17.61 0.71 -12.12
C VAL A 285 16.55 1.70 -11.65
N PHE A 286 15.69 2.12 -12.57
CA PHE A 286 14.55 2.98 -12.26
C PHE A 286 13.39 2.19 -11.66
N THR A 287 12.49 2.87 -10.95
CA THR A 287 11.25 2.31 -10.43
C THR A 287 10.11 3.30 -10.64
N ILE A 288 8.88 2.82 -10.72
CA ILE A 288 7.68 3.65 -10.88
C ILE A 288 6.88 3.66 -9.56
N SER A 289 6.70 4.84 -8.99
CA SER A 289 5.78 5.05 -7.85
C SER A 289 4.34 4.88 -8.29
N LYS A 290 3.76 3.71 -8.03
CA LYS A 290 2.38 3.36 -8.37
C LYS A 290 1.70 2.77 -7.14
N GLU A 291 0.82 3.55 -6.51
CA GLU A 291 0.15 3.16 -5.27
C GLU A 291 -1.21 2.47 -5.49
N GLY A 292 -1.70 2.48 -6.73
CA GLY A 292 -3.01 1.95 -7.10
C GLY A 292 -3.57 2.72 -8.29
N TYR A 293 -4.90 2.72 -8.44
CA TYR A 293 -5.59 3.56 -9.41
C TYR A 293 -6.18 4.81 -8.76
N SER A 294 -6.20 5.89 -9.53
CA SER A 294 -6.79 7.15 -9.12
C SER A 294 -8.31 7.00 -8.95
N PRO A 295 -8.94 7.71 -7.99
CA PRO A 295 -10.39 7.65 -7.79
C PRO A 295 -11.18 7.94 -9.07
N CYS A 296 -10.72 8.89 -9.89
CA CYS A 296 -11.35 9.25 -11.15
C CYS A 296 -11.33 8.11 -12.19
N ARG A 297 -10.27 7.28 -12.21
CA ARG A 297 -10.19 6.10 -13.10
C ARG A 297 -11.13 5.00 -12.64
N ASN A 298 -11.09 4.67 -11.35
CA ASN A 298 -11.91 3.58 -10.81
C ASN A 298 -13.41 3.91 -10.78
N ALA A 299 -13.77 5.19 -10.69
CA ALA A 299 -15.14 5.66 -10.81
C ALA A 299 -15.70 5.63 -12.24
N CYS A 300 -14.84 5.53 -13.27
CA CYS A 300 -15.31 5.46 -14.65
C CYS A 300 -15.81 4.04 -14.97
N PRO A 301 -17.07 3.86 -15.42
CA PRO A 301 -17.59 2.54 -15.78
C PRO A 301 -16.81 1.83 -16.91
N ALA A 302 -16.19 2.61 -17.80
CA ALA A 302 -15.32 2.07 -18.87
C ALA A 302 -13.86 1.88 -18.44
N GLY A 303 -13.49 2.25 -17.21
CA GLY A 303 -12.11 2.20 -16.70
C GLY A 303 -11.16 3.19 -17.39
N LEU A 304 -11.67 4.34 -17.85
CA LEU A 304 -10.91 5.37 -18.55
C LEU A 304 -9.81 5.96 -17.65
N ASN A 305 -8.58 6.08 -18.17
CA ASN A 305 -7.47 6.69 -17.45
C ASN A 305 -7.53 8.22 -17.44
N ALA A 306 -8.46 8.76 -16.63
CA ALA A 306 -8.64 10.20 -16.47
C ALA A 306 -7.38 10.92 -15.97
N HIS A 307 -6.67 10.32 -15.02
CA HIS A 307 -5.44 10.90 -14.48
C HIS A 307 -4.37 11.09 -15.57
N GLY A 308 -4.16 10.09 -16.42
CA GLY A 308 -3.18 10.16 -17.50
C GLY A 308 -3.47 11.26 -18.52
N TYR A 309 -4.67 11.31 -19.09
CA TYR A 309 -4.96 12.27 -20.16
C TYR A 309 -5.06 13.71 -19.64
N VAL A 310 -5.54 13.91 -18.41
CA VAL A 310 -5.56 15.25 -17.77
C VAL A 310 -4.14 15.78 -17.62
N LYS A 311 -3.18 14.92 -17.23
CA LYS A 311 -1.77 15.31 -17.13
C LYS A 311 -1.14 15.57 -18.49
N LEU A 312 -1.45 14.76 -19.51
CA LEU A 312 -0.97 15.02 -20.87
C LEU A 312 -1.48 16.35 -21.42
N ILE A 313 -2.76 16.69 -21.21
CA ILE A 313 -3.31 17.99 -21.59
C ILE A 313 -2.61 19.13 -20.84
N GLY A 314 -2.32 18.97 -19.55
CA GLY A 314 -1.56 19.93 -18.75
C GLY A 314 -0.17 20.25 -19.32
N GLU A 315 0.45 19.29 -20.01
CA GLU A 315 1.76 19.41 -20.67
C GLU A 315 1.68 19.77 -22.16
N GLY A 316 0.48 20.01 -22.72
CA GLY A 316 0.33 20.31 -24.15
C GLY A 316 0.37 19.09 -25.09
N LYS A 317 0.33 17.86 -24.55
CA LYS A 317 0.41 16.59 -25.32
C LYS A 317 -0.97 16.08 -25.74
N TYR A 318 -1.65 16.83 -26.60
CA TYR A 318 -3.07 16.59 -26.92
C TYR A 318 -3.32 15.34 -27.76
N LYS A 319 -2.42 15.05 -28.71
CA LYS A 319 -2.53 13.85 -29.56
C LYS A 319 -2.44 12.58 -28.72
N GLU A 320 -1.48 12.54 -27.79
CA GLU A 320 -1.27 11.44 -26.86
C GLU A 320 -2.42 11.35 -25.85
N ALA A 321 -2.95 12.48 -25.38
CA ALA A 321 -4.14 12.52 -24.52
C ALA A 321 -5.35 11.90 -25.22
N PHE A 322 -5.59 12.25 -26.48
CA PHE A 322 -6.66 11.69 -27.30
C PHE A 322 -6.49 10.18 -27.51
N ALA A 323 -5.28 9.73 -27.85
CA ALA A 323 -4.96 8.31 -27.98
C ALA A 323 -5.23 7.54 -26.69
N LEU A 324 -4.81 8.08 -25.54
CA LEU A 324 -5.05 7.47 -24.23
C LEU A 324 -6.54 7.43 -23.86
N ILE A 325 -7.33 8.42 -24.30
CA ILE A 325 -8.78 8.39 -24.14
C ILE A 325 -9.38 7.25 -24.98
N MET A 326 -9.02 7.20 -26.26
CA MET A 326 -9.49 6.20 -27.23
C MET A 326 -9.05 4.76 -26.90
N ASP A 327 -8.05 4.58 -26.03
CA ASP A 327 -7.65 3.26 -25.55
C ASP A 327 -8.75 2.59 -24.71
N ARG A 328 -9.57 3.38 -24.01
CA ARG A 328 -10.57 2.86 -23.07
C ARG A 328 -12.01 3.25 -23.41
N VAL A 329 -12.25 4.32 -24.16
CA VAL A 329 -13.58 4.72 -24.63
C VAL A 329 -13.60 5.09 -26.09
N VAL A 330 -14.68 4.75 -26.80
CA VAL A 330 -15.00 5.32 -28.11
C VAL A 330 -15.90 6.55 -27.93
N LEU A 331 -16.10 7.35 -28.97
CA LEU A 331 -16.91 8.57 -28.94
C LEU A 331 -16.41 9.65 -27.95
N PRO A 332 -15.11 10.01 -27.96
CA PRO A 332 -14.53 10.93 -26.99
C PRO A 332 -15.19 12.32 -27.03
N ALA A 333 -15.53 12.85 -28.20
CA ALA A 333 -16.14 14.17 -28.31
C ALA A 333 -17.59 14.19 -27.83
N SER A 334 -18.35 13.12 -28.13
CA SER A 334 -19.70 12.92 -27.63
C SER A 334 -19.71 12.76 -26.10
N LEU A 335 -18.81 11.95 -25.54
CA LEU A 335 -18.65 11.79 -24.09
C LEU A 335 -18.16 13.08 -23.41
N GLY A 336 -17.34 13.89 -24.08
CA GLY A 336 -16.95 15.21 -23.60
C GLY A 336 -18.13 16.17 -23.39
N ARG A 337 -19.30 15.85 -23.97
CA ARG A 337 -20.51 16.66 -23.89
C ARG A 337 -21.60 16.00 -23.03
N ALA A 338 -21.87 14.71 -23.21
CA ALA A 338 -23.01 14.04 -22.57
C ALA A 338 -22.66 13.13 -21.38
N CYS A 339 -21.37 12.98 -21.01
CA CYS A 339 -21.00 12.10 -19.90
C CYS A 339 -21.47 12.67 -18.54
N PRO A 340 -22.00 11.83 -17.62
CA PRO A 340 -22.34 12.26 -16.25
C PRO A 340 -21.14 12.58 -15.34
N ALA A 341 -19.92 12.40 -15.85
CA ALA A 341 -18.68 12.74 -15.15
C ALA A 341 -18.52 12.08 -13.76
N PHE A 342 -18.80 10.77 -13.64
CA PHE A 342 -18.55 10.00 -12.40
C PHE A 342 -17.14 10.24 -11.82
N CYS A 343 -16.15 10.35 -12.70
CA CYS A 343 -14.77 10.67 -12.39
C CYS A 343 -14.58 12.01 -11.64
N GLU A 344 -15.40 13.02 -11.91
CA GLU A 344 -15.34 14.33 -11.24
C GLU A 344 -15.98 14.28 -9.85
N ARG A 345 -17.02 13.47 -9.68
CA ARG A 345 -17.71 13.27 -8.38
C ARG A 345 -16.78 12.63 -7.35
N GLU A 346 -15.97 11.67 -7.79
CA GLU A 346 -15.00 10.98 -6.93
C GLU A 346 -13.62 11.66 -6.84
N CYS A 347 -13.44 12.78 -7.54
CA CYS A 347 -12.16 13.49 -7.55
C CYS A 347 -11.76 13.93 -6.13
N THR A 348 -10.57 13.54 -5.68
CA THR A 348 -10.01 13.93 -4.36
C THR A 348 -9.96 15.45 -4.17
N ARG A 349 -9.81 16.21 -5.25
CA ARG A 349 -9.77 17.67 -5.21
C ARG A 349 -11.10 18.32 -4.77
N ASN A 350 -12.20 17.58 -4.71
CA ASN A 350 -13.45 18.09 -4.10
C ASN A 350 -13.25 18.52 -2.64
N GLU A 351 -12.28 17.92 -1.93
CA GLU A 351 -11.90 18.33 -0.57
C GLU A 351 -10.97 19.58 -0.55
N ALA A 352 -10.55 20.09 -1.72
CA ALA A 352 -9.60 21.19 -1.89
C ALA A 352 -10.06 22.26 -2.92
N GLY A 353 -11.33 22.67 -2.85
CA GLY A 353 -11.88 23.77 -3.65
C GLY A 353 -12.61 23.35 -4.94
N GLY A 354 -12.68 22.04 -5.22
CA GLY A 354 -13.54 21.47 -6.27
C GLY A 354 -12.76 20.66 -7.31
N SER A 355 -13.47 19.70 -7.92
CA SER A 355 -12.92 18.77 -8.89
C SER A 355 -12.27 19.43 -10.12
N ILE A 356 -11.48 18.61 -10.81
CA ILE A 356 -11.01 18.91 -12.16
C ILE A 356 -12.18 18.77 -13.14
N HIS A 357 -12.24 19.62 -14.16
CA HIS A 357 -13.15 19.51 -15.31
C HIS A 357 -12.74 18.40 -16.28
N ILE A 358 -12.66 17.17 -15.78
CA ILE A 358 -12.23 15.96 -16.50
C ILE A 358 -13.04 15.73 -17.78
N ARG A 359 -14.35 16.03 -17.77
CA ARG A 359 -15.22 15.92 -18.95
C ARG A 359 -14.92 16.99 -19.99
N LEU A 360 -14.76 18.25 -19.61
CA LEU A 360 -14.45 19.33 -20.56
C LEU A 360 -13.04 19.21 -21.12
N LEU A 361 -12.07 18.72 -20.33
CA LEU A 361 -10.74 18.39 -20.83
C LEU A 361 -10.77 17.27 -21.89
N LYS A 362 -11.66 16.28 -21.71
CA LYS A 362 -11.89 15.24 -22.73
C LYS A 362 -12.48 15.84 -24.01
N ARG A 363 -13.47 16.74 -23.87
CA ARG A 363 -14.03 17.49 -25.00
C ARG A 363 -12.93 18.25 -25.73
N PHE A 364 -12.15 19.05 -25.01
CA PHE A 364 -11.05 19.82 -25.56
C PHE A 364 -10.07 18.95 -26.36
N ALA A 365 -9.61 17.83 -25.79
CA ALA A 365 -8.68 16.94 -26.48
C ALA A 365 -9.27 16.34 -27.77
N ALA A 366 -10.57 16.02 -27.77
CA ALA A 366 -11.24 15.48 -28.95
C ALA A 366 -11.48 16.54 -30.03
N ASP A 367 -11.99 17.71 -29.64
CA ASP A 367 -12.23 18.83 -30.55
C ASP A 367 -10.89 19.28 -31.19
N TRP A 368 -9.83 19.43 -30.38
CA TRP A 368 -8.48 19.75 -30.87
C TRP A 368 -7.94 18.71 -31.86
N TYR A 369 -8.12 17.41 -31.57
CA TYR A 369 -7.65 16.34 -32.46
C TYR A 369 -8.36 16.38 -33.81
N TYR A 370 -9.67 16.61 -33.83
CA TYR A 370 -10.43 16.68 -35.09
C TYR A 370 -10.08 17.91 -35.91
N GLU A 371 -9.76 19.03 -35.28
CA GLU A 371 -9.34 20.26 -35.96
C GLU A 371 -7.92 20.18 -36.52
N ASN A 372 -6.99 19.53 -35.80
CA ASN A 372 -5.55 19.57 -36.12
C ASN A 372 -5.02 18.28 -36.78
N VAL A 373 -5.67 17.13 -36.55
CA VAL A 373 -5.26 15.82 -37.09
C VAL A 373 -6.30 15.28 -38.07
N GLY A 374 -7.59 15.43 -37.75
CA GLY A 374 -8.71 14.93 -38.55
C GLY A 374 -9.36 13.69 -37.94
N THR A 375 -10.09 12.92 -38.76
CA THR A 375 -10.91 11.77 -38.31
C THR A 375 -10.23 10.41 -38.52
N THR A 376 -8.90 10.35 -38.37
CA THR A 376 -8.13 9.10 -38.42
C THR A 376 -7.86 8.56 -37.03
N SER A 377 -7.91 7.23 -36.87
CA SER A 377 -7.55 6.55 -35.63
C SER A 377 -6.13 6.94 -35.16
N PRO A 378 -5.93 7.15 -33.85
CA PRO A 378 -4.60 7.38 -33.29
C PRO A 378 -3.77 6.08 -33.17
N PHE A 379 -4.37 4.93 -33.49
CA PHE A 379 -3.72 3.63 -33.47
C PHE A 379 -3.47 3.13 -34.89
N GLU A 380 -2.33 2.48 -35.10
CA GLU A 380 -2.01 1.86 -36.38
C GLU A 380 -2.88 0.60 -36.61
N PRO A 381 -3.33 0.38 -37.86
CA PRO A 381 -3.98 -0.88 -38.23
C PRO A 381 -3.03 -2.07 -38.05
N VAL A 382 -3.54 -3.17 -37.51
CA VAL A 382 -2.82 -4.45 -37.43
C VAL A 382 -3.15 -5.33 -38.63
N GLU A 383 -2.36 -6.39 -38.87
CA GLU A 383 -2.63 -7.33 -39.95
C GLU A 383 -4.05 -7.95 -39.82
N PRO A 384 -4.86 -7.94 -40.90
CA PRO A 384 -6.20 -8.50 -40.85
C PRO A 384 -6.20 -10.01 -40.66
N LYS A 385 -7.04 -10.49 -39.75
CA LYS A 385 -7.37 -11.90 -39.56
C LYS A 385 -8.44 -12.36 -40.56
N ASP A 386 -8.62 -13.67 -40.68
CA ASP A 386 -9.64 -14.26 -41.56
C ASP A 386 -11.02 -14.31 -40.93
N GLU A 387 -11.09 -14.39 -39.60
CA GLU A 387 -12.34 -14.46 -38.85
C GLU A 387 -13.16 -13.18 -38.99
N ARG A 388 -14.46 -13.35 -39.21
CA ARG A 388 -15.44 -12.27 -39.35
C ARG A 388 -16.35 -12.22 -38.13
N VAL A 389 -16.61 -11.01 -37.64
CA VAL A 389 -17.54 -10.78 -36.51
C VAL A 389 -18.67 -9.85 -36.95
N ALA A 390 -19.90 -10.23 -36.64
CA ALA A 390 -21.08 -9.40 -36.87
C ALA A 390 -21.44 -8.65 -35.58
N VAL A 391 -21.68 -7.36 -35.69
CA VAL A 391 -22.16 -6.52 -34.59
C VAL A 391 -23.53 -5.98 -34.96
N VAL A 392 -24.52 -6.19 -34.11
CA VAL A 392 -25.91 -5.74 -34.35
C VAL A 392 -26.18 -4.48 -33.54
N GLY A 393 -26.42 -3.38 -34.23
CA GLY A 393 -26.63 -2.04 -33.67
C GLY A 393 -25.35 -1.19 -33.66
N ALA A 394 -25.40 -0.02 -34.28
CA ALA A 394 -24.33 0.98 -34.30
C ALA A 394 -24.50 2.02 -33.18
N GLY A 395 -24.99 1.60 -32.02
CA GLY A 395 -24.97 2.39 -30.79
C GLY A 395 -23.62 2.35 -30.07
N PRO A 396 -23.46 3.05 -28.93
CA PRO A 396 -22.18 3.13 -28.21
C PRO A 396 -21.55 1.76 -27.87
N ALA A 397 -22.36 0.76 -27.48
CA ALA A 397 -21.87 -0.58 -27.18
C ALA A 397 -21.36 -1.31 -28.43
N GLY A 398 -22.12 -1.28 -29.53
CA GLY A 398 -21.73 -1.92 -30.79
C GLY A 398 -20.52 -1.26 -31.43
N LEU A 399 -20.49 0.07 -31.48
CA LEU A 399 -19.34 0.84 -31.96
C LEU A 399 -18.07 0.54 -31.15
N ALA A 400 -18.19 0.44 -29.82
CA ALA A 400 -17.06 0.05 -28.96
C ALA A 400 -16.58 -1.37 -29.27
N CYS A 401 -17.49 -2.35 -29.29
CA CYS A 401 -17.16 -3.75 -29.57
C CYS A 401 -16.44 -3.89 -30.92
N ALA A 402 -16.97 -3.25 -31.96
CA ALA A 402 -16.39 -3.29 -33.30
C ALA A 402 -15.01 -2.65 -33.36
N PHE A 403 -14.82 -1.48 -32.73
CA PHE A 403 -13.53 -0.79 -32.68
C PHE A 403 -12.43 -1.64 -32.03
N TYR A 404 -12.71 -2.25 -30.87
CA TYR A 404 -11.69 -3.04 -30.15
C TYR A 404 -11.39 -4.38 -30.82
N LEU A 405 -12.37 -5.02 -31.47
CA LEU A 405 -12.13 -6.20 -32.30
C LEU A 405 -11.31 -5.85 -33.56
N ALA A 406 -11.58 -4.71 -34.18
CA ALA A 406 -10.78 -4.23 -35.32
C ALA A 406 -9.32 -3.92 -34.91
N ARG A 407 -9.09 -3.35 -33.72
CA ARG A 407 -7.73 -3.17 -33.14
C ARG A 407 -6.97 -4.49 -32.95
N GLN A 408 -7.67 -5.63 -32.89
CA GLN A 408 -7.09 -6.97 -32.78
C GLN A 408 -7.01 -7.70 -34.13
N GLY A 409 -7.35 -7.02 -35.23
CA GLY A 409 -7.25 -7.51 -36.61
C GLY A 409 -8.51 -8.20 -37.15
N TYR A 410 -9.58 -8.33 -36.38
CA TYR A 410 -10.80 -8.99 -36.88
C TYR A 410 -11.53 -8.16 -37.92
N LYS A 411 -12.12 -8.82 -38.92
CA LYS A 411 -12.99 -8.18 -39.92
C LYS A 411 -14.38 -8.01 -39.32
N VAL A 412 -14.74 -6.78 -38.98
CA VAL A 412 -16.02 -6.48 -38.30
C VAL A 412 -16.98 -5.74 -39.22
N THR A 413 -18.22 -6.24 -39.29
CA THR A 413 -19.33 -5.55 -39.96
C THR A 413 -20.43 -5.26 -38.94
N ILE A 414 -20.82 -3.99 -38.82
CA ILE A 414 -21.95 -3.54 -38.02
C ILE A 414 -23.21 -3.50 -38.90
N PHE A 415 -24.29 -4.09 -38.42
CA PHE A 415 -25.62 -4.04 -39.02
C PHE A 415 -26.51 -3.10 -38.21
N GLU A 416 -26.86 -1.96 -38.79
CA GLU A 416 -27.67 -0.91 -38.17
C GLU A 416 -29.05 -0.87 -38.83
N LYS A 417 -30.11 -0.89 -38.01
CA LYS A 417 -31.50 -0.83 -38.46
C LYS A 417 -31.84 0.55 -39.01
N GLU A 418 -31.33 1.60 -38.40
CA GLU A 418 -31.61 2.99 -38.76
C GLU A 418 -30.78 3.46 -39.98
N ALA A 419 -31.12 4.63 -40.50
CA ALA A 419 -30.48 5.19 -41.70
C ALA A 419 -29.03 5.64 -41.47
N GLU A 420 -28.67 6.00 -40.23
CA GLU A 420 -27.35 6.50 -39.85
C GLU A 420 -26.86 5.86 -38.53
N PRO A 421 -25.54 5.64 -38.36
CA PRO A 421 -24.99 5.10 -37.13
C PRO A 421 -24.97 6.09 -35.97
N GLY A 422 -24.93 5.59 -34.74
CA GLY A 422 -24.82 6.40 -33.52
C GLY A 422 -25.86 6.08 -32.44
N GLY A 423 -26.88 5.28 -32.78
CA GLY A 423 -27.93 4.85 -31.87
C GLY A 423 -28.59 6.02 -31.11
N MET A 424 -28.84 5.85 -29.82
CA MET A 424 -29.48 6.88 -29.00
C MET A 424 -28.72 8.22 -28.93
N VAL A 425 -27.41 8.23 -29.15
CA VAL A 425 -26.64 9.49 -29.19
C VAL A 425 -27.04 10.32 -30.42
N ARG A 426 -27.33 9.67 -31.55
CA ARG A 426 -27.83 10.33 -32.76
C ARG A 426 -29.31 10.66 -32.65
N TYR A 427 -30.13 9.71 -32.21
CA TYR A 427 -31.57 9.83 -32.38
C TYR A 427 -32.32 10.35 -31.15
N ALA A 428 -31.77 10.24 -29.94
CA ALA A 428 -32.43 10.70 -28.72
C ALA A 428 -31.76 11.94 -28.09
N ILE A 429 -30.42 11.99 -28.03
CA ILE A 429 -29.73 13.13 -27.40
C ILE A 429 -29.86 14.39 -28.27
N PRO A 430 -30.34 15.53 -27.73
CA PRO A 430 -30.53 16.75 -28.52
C PRO A 430 -29.24 17.39 -29.04
N GLU A 431 -29.35 18.10 -30.16
CA GLU A 431 -28.24 18.77 -30.85
C GLU A 431 -27.55 19.86 -30.00
N TYR A 432 -28.28 20.54 -29.10
CA TYR A 432 -27.71 21.52 -28.16
C TYR A 432 -26.78 20.91 -27.11
N ARG A 433 -26.80 19.58 -26.95
CA ARG A 433 -25.87 18.82 -26.09
C ARG A 433 -24.80 18.15 -26.93
N VAL A 434 -25.21 17.37 -27.92
CA VAL A 434 -24.29 16.61 -28.79
C VAL A 434 -24.61 16.92 -30.25
N PRO A 435 -23.84 17.81 -30.89
CA PRO A 435 -23.97 18.06 -32.32
C PRO A 435 -23.77 16.79 -33.14
N LYS A 436 -24.55 16.65 -34.21
CA LYS A 436 -24.53 15.43 -35.03
C LYS A 436 -23.26 15.30 -35.85
N ASP A 437 -22.67 16.42 -36.28
CA ASP A 437 -21.39 16.46 -36.97
C ASP A 437 -20.24 15.96 -36.08
N VAL A 438 -20.27 16.31 -34.79
CA VAL A 438 -19.29 15.82 -33.79
C VAL A 438 -19.39 14.31 -33.61
N LEU A 439 -20.60 13.78 -33.48
CA LEU A 439 -20.81 12.33 -33.43
C LEU A 439 -20.36 11.63 -34.73
N THR A 440 -20.62 12.24 -35.88
CA THR A 440 -20.12 11.72 -37.16
C THR A 440 -18.59 11.64 -37.17
N LYS A 441 -17.88 12.67 -36.69
CA LYS A 441 -16.40 12.63 -36.57
C LYS A 441 -15.93 11.49 -35.68
N ASP A 442 -16.56 11.29 -34.52
CA ASP A 442 -16.26 10.16 -33.64
C ASP A 442 -16.42 8.79 -34.36
N ILE A 443 -17.46 8.64 -35.19
CA ILE A 443 -17.74 7.40 -35.93
C ILE A 443 -16.78 7.20 -37.11
N GLU A 444 -16.39 8.27 -37.81
CA GLU A 444 -15.40 8.18 -38.90
C GLU A 444 -14.03 7.71 -38.40
N VAL A 445 -13.63 8.09 -37.18
CA VAL A 445 -12.43 7.54 -36.54
C VAL A 445 -12.52 6.02 -36.39
N ILE A 446 -13.70 5.50 -36.00
CA ILE A 446 -13.92 4.06 -35.87
C ILE A 446 -13.88 3.37 -37.24
N LYS A 447 -14.53 3.96 -38.26
CA LYS A 447 -14.49 3.45 -39.64
C LYS A 447 -13.07 3.42 -40.21
N SER A 448 -12.21 4.37 -39.83
CA SER A 448 -10.81 4.41 -40.27
C SER A 448 -9.98 3.20 -39.83
N MET A 449 -10.44 2.44 -38.82
CA MET A 449 -9.86 1.14 -38.42
C MET A 449 -10.29 -0.05 -39.29
N GLY A 450 -11.10 0.17 -40.34
CA GLY A 450 -11.60 -0.89 -41.22
C GLY A 450 -12.93 -1.50 -40.80
N VAL A 451 -13.66 -0.86 -39.87
CA VAL A 451 -15.01 -1.29 -39.48
C VAL A 451 -16.01 -0.93 -40.58
N GLU A 452 -16.70 -1.93 -41.12
CA GLU A 452 -17.78 -1.74 -42.09
C GLU A 452 -19.10 -1.48 -41.35
N ILE A 453 -19.91 -0.52 -41.80
CA ILE A 453 -21.23 -0.24 -41.22
C ILE A 453 -22.28 -0.29 -42.34
N LYS A 454 -23.25 -1.20 -42.20
CA LYS A 454 -24.40 -1.36 -43.10
C LYS A 454 -25.66 -0.83 -42.42
N THR A 455 -26.13 0.32 -42.87
CA THR A 455 -27.37 0.95 -42.38
C THR A 455 -28.60 0.36 -43.06
N ASN A 456 -29.80 0.67 -42.54
CA ASN A 456 -31.07 0.12 -43.01
C ASN A 456 -31.10 -1.42 -43.10
N THR A 457 -30.34 -2.10 -42.24
CA THR A 457 -30.17 -3.55 -42.24
C THR A 457 -30.56 -4.10 -40.87
N PRO A 458 -31.86 -4.26 -40.58
CA PRO A 458 -32.31 -4.84 -39.32
C PRO A 458 -31.92 -6.32 -39.24
N VAL A 459 -31.64 -6.79 -38.02
CA VAL A 459 -31.28 -8.18 -37.70
C VAL A 459 -32.24 -8.69 -36.64
N GLY A 460 -32.81 -9.87 -36.85
CA GLY A 460 -33.84 -10.46 -35.99
C GLY A 460 -35.02 -10.97 -36.80
N GLU A 461 -36.25 -10.77 -36.31
CA GLU A 461 -37.47 -11.13 -37.05
C GLU A 461 -37.68 -10.26 -38.30
N GLU A 462 -37.32 -8.98 -38.21
CA GLU A 462 -37.31 -8.05 -39.32
C GLU A 462 -35.90 -8.05 -39.93
N GLY A 463 -35.72 -8.64 -41.12
CA GLY A 463 -34.46 -8.59 -41.86
C GLY A 463 -33.61 -9.86 -41.77
N ILE A 464 -32.30 -9.70 -41.56
CA ILE A 464 -31.34 -10.82 -41.59
C ILE A 464 -31.43 -11.60 -40.27
N SER A 465 -31.54 -12.93 -40.33
CA SER A 465 -31.57 -13.73 -39.10
C SER A 465 -30.16 -13.95 -38.52
N ILE A 466 -30.07 -14.28 -37.22
CA ILE A 466 -28.79 -14.66 -36.61
C ILE A 466 -28.20 -15.90 -37.30
N ASP A 467 -29.04 -16.87 -37.69
CA ASP A 467 -28.61 -18.08 -38.40
C ASP A 467 -28.02 -17.75 -39.78
N GLU A 468 -28.62 -16.79 -40.49
CA GLU A 468 -28.09 -16.31 -41.77
C GLU A 468 -26.71 -15.65 -41.60
N LEU A 469 -26.48 -14.88 -40.52
CA LEU A 469 -25.16 -14.31 -40.24
C LEU A 469 -24.11 -15.44 -40.08
N PHE A 470 -24.40 -16.48 -39.31
CA PHE A 470 -23.49 -17.63 -39.21
C PHE A 470 -23.29 -18.33 -40.57
N SER A 471 -24.34 -18.47 -41.38
CA SER A 471 -24.24 -19.05 -42.73
C SER A 471 -23.39 -18.22 -43.70
N GLN A 472 -23.33 -16.90 -43.50
CA GLN A 472 -22.47 -15.98 -44.26
C GLN A 472 -21.01 -15.99 -43.79
N GLY A 473 -20.66 -16.84 -42.82
CA GLY A 473 -19.29 -17.06 -42.35
C GLY A 473 -18.87 -16.20 -41.16
N TYR A 474 -19.79 -15.47 -40.51
CA TYR A 474 -19.48 -14.79 -39.25
C TYR A 474 -19.32 -15.84 -38.14
N LYS A 475 -18.25 -15.72 -37.35
CA LYS A 475 -17.89 -16.69 -36.29
C LYS A 475 -18.40 -16.29 -34.91
N ALA A 476 -18.70 -15.01 -34.71
CA ALA A 476 -19.32 -14.48 -33.51
C ALA A 476 -20.29 -13.36 -33.86
N VAL A 477 -21.32 -13.18 -33.03
CA VAL A 477 -22.32 -12.12 -33.15
C VAL A 477 -22.42 -11.35 -31.82
N PHE A 478 -22.34 -10.03 -31.85
CA PHE A 478 -22.59 -9.17 -30.68
C PHE A 478 -23.89 -8.39 -30.83
N LEU A 479 -24.79 -8.51 -29.85
CA LEU A 479 -26.09 -7.84 -29.82
C LEU A 479 -26.00 -6.56 -28.96
N GLY A 480 -25.82 -5.42 -29.62
CA GLY A 480 -25.73 -4.08 -29.04
C GLY A 480 -26.93 -3.20 -29.42
N ILE A 481 -28.14 -3.78 -29.45
CA ILE A 481 -29.34 -3.17 -30.06
C ILE A 481 -29.92 -1.97 -29.31
N GLY A 482 -29.54 -1.73 -28.07
CA GLY A 482 -30.05 -0.61 -27.25
C GLY A 482 -31.50 -0.80 -26.76
N ALA A 483 -32.01 0.16 -25.98
CA ALA A 483 -33.36 0.16 -25.43
C ALA A 483 -34.27 1.18 -26.12
N TRP A 484 -34.89 0.81 -27.24
CA TRP A 484 -35.65 1.72 -28.11
C TRP A 484 -37.16 1.77 -27.88
N LYS A 485 -37.76 0.74 -27.27
CA LYS A 485 -39.21 0.64 -27.08
C LYS A 485 -39.60 1.44 -25.83
N ASP A 486 -40.27 2.57 -26.01
CA ASP A 486 -40.82 3.35 -24.89
C ASP A 486 -41.91 2.56 -24.14
N ARG A 487 -41.97 2.72 -22.82
CA ARG A 487 -43.04 2.18 -21.99
C ARG A 487 -44.31 3.04 -22.11
N ARG A 488 -45.46 2.38 -21.97
CA ARG A 488 -46.79 2.99 -21.91
C ARG A 488 -47.31 3.02 -20.47
N LEU A 489 -48.11 4.03 -20.12
CA LEU A 489 -48.80 4.20 -18.84
C LEU A 489 -49.95 3.19 -18.71
N ASN A 490 -50.56 2.80 -19.82
CA ASN A 490 -51.77 1.98 -19.91
C ASN A 490 -52.96 2.64 -19.18
N VAL A 491 -53.19 3.93 -19.46
CA VAL A 491 -54.31 4.72 -18.92
C VAL A 491 -55.31 5.11 -20.02
N PRO A 492 -56.58 5.38 -19.68
CA PRO A 492 -57.57 5.80 -20.67
C PRO A 492 -57.11 7.05 -21.46
N GLY A 493 -57.27 7.01 -22.78
CA GLY A 493 -56.95 8.13 -23.67
C GLY A 493 -55.48 8.26 -24.08
N GLU A 494 -54.61 7.30 -23.74
CA GLU A 494 -53.17 7.35 -24.07
C GLU A 494 -52.85 7.33 -25.58
N ASP A 495 -53.78 6.89 -26.43
CA ASP A 495 -53.63 6.83 -27.89
C ASP A 495 -54.18 8.07 -28.63
N LEU A 496 -54.59 9.13 -27.91
CA LEU A 496 -55.06 10.38 -28.52
C LEU A 496 -53.97 11.08 -29.32
N GLU A 497 -54.35 11.78 -30.40
CA GLU A 497 -53.43 12.64 -31.15
C GLU A 497 -52.83 13.71 -30.21
N GLY A 498 -51.53 14.00 -30.34
CA GLY A 498 -50.81 14.93 -29.47
C GLY A 498 -50.17 14.27 -28.24
N ILE A 499 -50.31 12.96 -28.05
CA ILE A 499 -49.54 12.19 -27.07
C ILE A 499 -48.35 11.53 -27.79
N TYR A 500 -47.14 11.90 -27.37
CA TYR A 500 -45.88 11.38 -27.91
C TYR A 500 -45.17 10.54 -26.87
N THR A 501 -44.40 9.56 -27.32
CA THR A 501 -43.39 8.92 -26.47
C THR A 501 -42.05 9.66 -26.57
N SER A 502 -41.22 9.56 -25.53
CA SER A 502 -40.00 10.39 -25.44
C SER A 502 -39.00 10.14 -26.56
N ILE A 503 -38.74 8.87 -26.91
CA ILE A 503 -37.78 8.51 -27.97
C ILE A 503 -38.36 8.87 -29.33
N GLU A 504 -39.65 8.64 -29.56
CA GLU A 504 -40.32 9.05 -30.79
C GLU A 504 -40.22 10.56 -31.02
N PHE A 505 -40.59 11.36 -30.01
CA PHE A 505 -40.52 12.82 -30.08
C PHE A 505 -39.09 13.32 -30.35
N LEU A 506 -38.11 12.83 -29.57
CA LEU A 506 -36.72 13.24 -29.71
C LEU A 506 -36.16 12.80 -31.08
N LYS A 507 -36.53 11.61 -31.57
CA LYS A 507 -36.14 11.12 -32.91
C LYS A 507 -36.69 11.98 -34.02
N GLN A 508 -37.97 12.37 -33.95
CA GLN A 508 -38.59 13.28 -34.92
C GLN A 508 -37.80 14.59 -34.99
N VAL A 509 -37.52 15.23 -33.85
CA VAL A 509 -36.78 16.50 -33.81
C VAL A 509 -35.33 16.33 -34.31
N ASN A 510 -34.61 15.32 -33.83
CA ASN A 510 -33.21 15.07 -34.23
C ASN A 510 -33.05 14.68 -35.72
N THR A 511 -34.13 14.25 -36.38
CA THR A 511 -34.16 13.96 -37.82
C THR A 511 -34.72 15.12 -38.65
N GLY A 512 -34.89 16.30 -38.03
CA GLY A 512 -35.30 17.54 -38.69
C GLY A 512 -36.81 17.75 -38.80
N GLN A 513 -37.64 16.87 -38.23
CA GLN A 513 -39.08 17.04 -38.18
C GLN A 513 -39.48 18.07 -37.11
N LYS A 514 -40.58 18.79 -37.34
CA LYS A 514 -41.12 19.76 -36.39
C LYS A 514 -42.50 19.32 -35.90
N PRO A 515 -42.59 18.52 -34.83
CA PRO A 515 -43.87 18.10 -34.27
C PRO A 515 -44.68 19.31 -33.80
N ASN A 516 -45.99 19.28 -34.03
CA ASN A 516 -46.90 20.34 -33.61
C ASN A 516 -47.36 20.11 -32.17
N LEU A 517 -46.68 20.76 -31.22
CA LEU A 517 -46.90 20.60 -29.79
C LEU A 517 -47.98 21.51 -29.19
N GLY A 518 -48.42 22.54 -29.92
CA GLY A 518 -49.21 23.62 -29.33
C GLY A 518 -48.42 24.46 -28.31
N LYS A 519 -49.12 25.15 -27.39
CA LYS A 519 -48.52 26.07 -26.43
C LYS A 519 -48.26 25.42 -25.08
N LYS A 520 -49.17 24.59 -24.56
CA LYS A 520 -49.04 23.93 -23.24
C LYS A 520 -48.62 22.47 -23.39
N VAL A 521 -47.41 22.13 -22.97
CA VAL A 521 -46.86 20.77 -23.07
C VAL A 521 -46.61 20.17 -21.69
N ALA A 522 -47.13 18.97 -21.45
CA ALA A 522 -46.83 18.19 -20.26
C ALA A 522 -45.79 17.11 -20.56
N VAL A 523 -44.75 16.99 -19.74
CA VAL A 523 -43.76 15.90 -19.84
C VAL A 523 -43.87 15.00 -18.62
N ILE A 524 -44.07 13.70 -18.83
CA ILE A 524 -44.30 12.74 -17.75
C ILE A 524 -43.05 11.91 -17.51
N GLY A 525 -42.35 12.17 -16.41
CA GLY A 525 -41.11 11.46 -16.08
C GLY A 525 -40.10 12.33 -15.32
N GLY A 526 -39.02 11.70 -14.84
CA GLY A 526 -37.94 12.39 -14.12
C GLY A 526 -36.54 11.94 -14.51
N GLY A 527 -36.41 11.15 -15.58
CA GLY A 527 -35.10 10.73 -16.12
C GLY A 527 -34.52 11.75 -17.09
N ASN A 528 -33.29 11.52 -17.56
CA ASN A 528 -32.62 12.42 -18.51
C ASN A 528 -33.43 12.61 -19.80
N SER A 529 -34.07 11.56 -20.34
CA SER A 529 -34.95 11.69 -21.52
C SER A 529 -36.13 12.63 -21.29
N ALA A 530 -36.66 12.70 -20.06
CA ALA A 530 -37.73 13.65 -19.72
C ALA A 530 -37.22 15.09 -19.72
N ILE A 531 -36.03 15.32 -19.16
CA ILE A 531 -35.39 16.64 -19.15
C ILE A 531 -35.05 17.08 -20.57
N ASP A 532 -34.44 16.21 -21.38
CA ASP A 532 -34.11 16.51 -22.78
C ASP A 532 -35.38 16.80 -23.59
N ALA A 533 -36.43 15.98 -23.46
CA ALA A 533 -37.71 16.23 -24.14
C ALA A 533 -38.34 17.57 -23.73
N ALA A 534 -38.31 17.91 -22.43
CA ALA A 534 -38.85 19.17 -21.94
C ALA A 534 -38.08 20.39 -22.48
N ARG A 535 -36.74 20.31 -22.48
CA ARG A 535 -35.85 21.37 -22.98
C ARG A 535 -35.93 21.53 -24.49
N VAL A 536 -36.14 20.44 -25.24
CA VAL A 536 -36.44 20.49 -26.68
C VAL A 536 -37.81 21.12 -26.94
N ALA A 537 -38.86 20.71 -26.21
CA ALA A 537 -40.19 21.29 -26.35
C ALA A 537 -40.19 22.80 -26.05
N LYS A 538 -39.44 23.24 -25.04
CA LYS A 538 -39.24 24.66 -24.71
C LYS A 538 -38.62 25.43 -25.88
N ARG A 539 -37.59 24.85 -26.53
CA ARG A 539 -36.93 25.42 -27.73
C ARG A 539 -37.82 25.47 -28.96
N LEU A 540 -38.85 24.62 -29.02
CA LEU A 540 -39.88 24.66 -30.06
C LEU A 540 -40.99 25.68 -29.76
N GLY A 541 -40.87 26.45 -28.66
CA GLY A 541 -41.78 27.55 -28.32
C GLY A 541 -42.91 27.17 -27.35
N ALA A 542 -42.87 25.99 -26.73
CA ALA A 542 -43.88 25.56 -25.78
C ALA A 542 -43.62 26.07 -24.35
N ASP A 543 -44.70 26.27 -23.60
CA ASP A 543 -44.72 26.37 -22.14
C ASP A 543 -44.79 24.96 -21.55
N VAL A 544 -43.72 24.54 -20.87
CA VAL A 544 -43.51 23.13 -20.49
C VAL A 544 -43.58 22.95 -18.98
N THR A 545 -44.34 21.93 -18.56
CA THR A 545 -44.36 21.44 -17.17
C THR A 545 -44.02 19.96 -17.13
N ILE A 546 -43.01 19.59 -16.33
CA ILE A 546 -42.66 18.21 -16.04
C ILE A 546 -43.48 17.74 -14.83
N TYR A 547 -44.15 16.61 -14.96
CA TYR A 547 -44.88 15.94 -13.88
C TYR A 547 -44.10 14.72 -13.44
N TYR A 548 -43.64 14.72 -12.19
CA TYR A 548 -42.86 13.62 -11.62
C TYR A 548 -43.52 13.03 -10.37
N ARG A 549 -43.68 11.71 -10.37
CA ARG A 549 -44.39 10.97 -9.32
C ARG A 549 -43.68 10.91 -7.96
N ARG A 550 -42.45 11.44 -7.84
CA ARG A 550 -41.66 11.49 -6.57
C ARG A 550 -41.11 12.90 -6.34
N THR A 551 -40.22 13.09 -5.37
CA THR A 551 -39.58 14.39 -5.10
C THR A 551 -38.27 14.56 -5.89
N ARG A 552 -37.68 15.76 -5.82
CA ARG A 552 -36.37 16.08 -6.43
C ARG A 552 -35.27 15.09 -6.02
N LYS A 553 -35.28 14.60 -4.78
CA LYS A 553 -34.25 13.69 -4.24
C LYS A 553 -34.23 12.34 -4.95
N GLU A 554 -35.39 11.84 -5.38
CA GLU A 554 -35.51 10.55 -6.08
C GLU A 554 -35.48 10.70 -7.61
N MET A 555 -35.28 11.90 -8.14
CA MET A 555 -35.26 12.16 -9.59
C MET A 555 -33.99 11.56 -10.21
N PRO A 556 -34.10 10.65 -11.21
CA PRO A 556 -32.93 10.01 -11.81
C PRO A 556 -32.08 10.91 -12.73
N ALA A 557 -32.65 12.00 -13.24
CA ALA A 557 -31.92 12.93 -14.10
C ALA A 557 -30.72 13.56 -13.40
N PHE A 558 -29.70 13.91 -14.18
CA PHE A 558 -28.50 14.54 -13.62
C PHE A 558 -28.84 15.91 -13.02
N PRO A 559 -28.37 16.23 -11.79
CA PRO A 559 -28.72 17.47 -11.11
C PRO A 559 -28.45 18.73 -11.93
N GLU A 560 -27.37 18.75 -12.70
CA GLU A 560 -26.96 19.86 -13.56
C GLU A 560 -27.95 20.07 -14.71
N GLU A 561 -28.48 19.00 -15.28
CA GLU A 561 -29.50 19.05 -16.35
C GLU A 561 -30.86 19.51 -15.83
N VAL A 562 -31.23 19.09 -14.61
CA VAL A 562 -32.44 19.56 -13.93
C VAL A 562 -32.36 21.06 -13.64
N GLU A 563 -31.19 21.53 -13.18
CA GLU A 563 -30.98 22.95 -12.90
C GLU A 563 -31.02 23.79 -14.19
N ALA A 564 -30.41 23.30 -15.28
CA ALA A 564 -30.48 23.95 -16.58
C ALA A 564 -31.93 24.06 -17.10
N ALA A 565 -32.76 23.03 -16.89
CA ALA A 565 -34.17 23.06 -17.26
C ALA A 565 -34.95 24.13 -16.47
N LEU A 566 -34.71 24.25 -15.16
CA LEU A 566 -35.33 25.26 -14.31
C LEU A 566 -34.91 26.69 -14.73
N GLN A 567 -33.62 26.90 -15.03
CA GLN A 567 -33.11 28.17 -15.54
C GLN A 567 -33.74 28.57 -16.88
N GLU A 568 -34.06 27.60 -17.73
CA GLU A 568 -34.77 27.79 -19.00
C GLU A 568 -36.29 28.05 -18.84
N GLY A 569 -36.78 28.12 -17.60
CA GLY A 569 -38.18 28.42 -17.28
C GLY A 569 -39.13 27.23 -17.44
N ILE A 570 -38.62 26.00 -17.31
CA ILE A 570 -39.44 24.78 -17.29
C ILE A 570 -39.89 24.52 -15.85
N ASN A 571 -41.19 24.32 -15.67
CA ASN A 571 -41.75 24.03 -14.36
C ASN A 571 -41.67 22.53 -14.06
N ILE A 572 -41.48 22.17 -12.79
CA ILE A 572 -41.51 20.77 -12.33
C ILE A 572 -42.53 20.64 -11.20
N GLU A 573 -43.58 19.85 -11.43
CA GLU A 573 -44.55 19.48 -10.41
C GLU A 573 -44.22 18.08 -9.88
N PHE A 574 -43.79 18.05 -8.61
CA PHE A 574 -43.45 16.82 -7.90
C PHE A 574 -44.69 16.15 -7.31
N LEU A 575 -44.53 14.88 -6.93
CA LEU A 575 -45.54 14.08 -6.24
C LEU A 575 -46.87 14.04 -7.00
N THR A 576 -46.81 13.82 -8.32
CA THR A 576 -48.00 13.66 -9.14
C THR A 576 -47.76 12.80 -10.38
N THR A 577 -48.81 12.12 -10.86
CA THR A 577 -48.76 11.31 -12.08
C THR A 577 -50.11 11.34 -12.78
N PRO A 578 -50.17 11.17 -14.11
CA PRO A 578 -51.41 11.10 -14.86
C PRO A 578 -52.14 9.76 -14.64
N VAL A 579 -53.46 9.83 -14.60
CA VAL A 579 -54.38 8.68 -14.52
C VAL A 579 -55.30 8.57 -15.74
N GLY A 580 -55.31 9.56 -16.62
CA GLY A 580 -56.05 9.53 -17.89
C GLY A 580 -55.90 10.81 -18.71
N PHE A 581 -56.27 10.71 -19.99
CA PHE A 581 -56.25 11.80 -20.96
C PHE A 581 -57.63 11.96 -21.61
N GLU A 582 -58.07 13.20 -21.82
CA GLU A 582 -59.37 13.53 -22.40
C GLU A 582 -59.22 14.40 -23.65
N GLY A 583 -60.04 14.13 -24.67
CA GLY A 583 -60.03 14.88 -25.91
C GLY A 583 -60.96 14.32 -26.98
N ASN A 584 -61.36 15.15 -27.95
CA ASN A 584 -62.12 14.73 -29.12
C ASN A 584 -61.16 14.51 -30.30
N GLY A 585 -60.59 13.31 -30.40
CA GLY A 585 -59.57 12.94 -31.40
C GLY A 585 -58.14 13.42 -31.06
N LYS A 586 -57.99 14.61 -30.47
CA LYS A 586 -56.73 15.17 -29.97
C LYS A 586 -56.80 15.45 -28.48
N VAL A 587 -55.71 15.23 -27.74
CA VAL A 587 -55.62 15.53 -26.31
C VAL A 587 -55.91 17.02 -26.03
N GLN A 588 -56.73 17.29 -25.01
CA GLN A 588 -57.08 18.63 -24.56
C GLN A 588 -56.87 18.79 -23.05
N LYS A 589 -57.06 17.71 -22.29
CA LYS A 589 -56.90 17.70 -20.83
C LYS A 589 -56.21 16.43 -20.36
N MET A 590 -55.47 16.56 -19.28
CA MET A 590 -54.85 15.46 -18.56
C MET A 590 -55.38 15.42 -17.13
N GLU A 591 -55.84 14.26 -16.69
CA GLU A 591 -56.23 14.01 -15.30
C GLU A 591 -55.02 13.47 -14.52
N LEU A 592 -54.73 14.12 -13.40
CA LEU A 592 -53.59 13.85 -12.53
C LEU A 592 -54.09 13.43 -11.15
N ILE A 593 -53.30 12.61 -10.45
CA ILE A 593 -53.48 12.28 -9.04
C ILE A 593 -52.25 12.72 -8.23
N ARG A 594 -52.44 13.14 -6.98
CA ARG A 594 -51.33 13.45 -6.06
C ARG A 594 -50.73 12.17 -5.51
N MET A 595 -49.44 12.22 -5.19
CA MET A 595 -48.67 11.10 -4.65
C MET A 595 -48.11 11.44 -3.27
N GLU A 596 -47.90 10.42 -2.45
CA GLU A 596 -47.02 10.47 -1.28
C GLU A 596 -45.89 9.45 -1.41
N LEU A 597 -44.84 9.60 -0.58
CA LEU A 597 -43.71 8.68 -0.57
C LEU A 597 -43.95 7.57 0.46
N GLY A 598 -44.04 6.33 -0.02
CA GLY A 598 -44.03 5.11 0.80
C GLY A 598 -42.62 4.62 1.13
N GLU A 599 -42.52 3.34 1.47
CA GLU A 599 -41.24 2.69 1.75
C GLU A 599 -40.31 2.65 0.52
N PRO A 600 -38.98 2.66 0.70
CA PRO A 600 -38.01 2.41 -0.37
C PRO A 600 -38.27 1.12 -1.15
N ASP A 601 -38.05 1.15 -2.46
CA ASP A 601 -37.95 -0.03 -3.31
C ASP A 601 -36.55 -0.65 -3.24
N GLU A 602 -36.31 -1.74 -3.98
CA GLU A 602 -35.01 -2.44 -4.03
C GLU A 602 -33.86 -1.54 -4.51
N SER A 603 -34.16 -0.44 -5.21
CA SER A 603 -33.17 0.56 -5.62
C SER A 603 -32.91 1.64 -4.56
N GLY A 604 -33.53 1.52 -3.38
CA GLY A 604 -33.47 2.50 -2.30
C GLY A 604 -34.35 3.74 -2.52
N ARG A 605 -35.06 3.83 -3.65
CA ARG A 605 -35.94 4.97 -3.97
C ARG A 605 -37.31 4.75 -3.35
N ARG A 606 -37.85 5.76 -2.67
CA ARG A 606 -39.19 5.66 -2.06
C ARG A 606 -40.28 5.39 -3.10
N ARG A 607 -41.16 4.43 -2.83
CA ARG A 607 -42.28 4.09 -3.72
C ARG A 607 -43.29 5.25 -3.75
N PRO A 608 -43.78 5.67 -4.93
CA PRO A 608 -44.86 6.63 -5.01
C PRO A 608 -46.19 5.92 -4.75
N ILE A 609 -47.01 6.47 -3.85
CA ILE A 609 -48.33 5.95 -3.49
C ILE A 609 -49.39 7.00 -3.86
N PRO A 610 -50.43 6.65 -4.64
CA PRO A 610 -51.50 7.58 -4.96
C PRO A 610 -52.30 7.98 -3.72
N ILE A 611 -52.61 9.28 -3.60
CA ILE A 611 -53.51 9.79 -2.56
C ILE A 611 -54.93 9.73 -3.13
N GLU A 612 -55.72 8.76 -2.70
CA GLU A 612 -57.09 8.56 -3.16
C GLU A 612 -57.95 9.83 -2.98
N GLY A 613 -58.74 10.18 -4.02
CA GLY A 613 -59.60 11.36 -4.02
C GLY A 613 -58.89 12.71 -4.30
N SER A 614 -57.59 12.69 -4.61
CA SER A 614 -56.80 13.91 -4.89
C SER A 614 -56.73 14.31 -6.37
N ASN A 615 -57.62 13.76 -7.20
CA ASN A 615 -57.58 13.94 -8.65
C ASN A 615 -57.87 15.39 -9.06
N TYR A 616 -57.16 15.89 -10.07
CA TYR A 616 -57.39 17.20 -10.66
C TYR A 616 -57.04 17.20 -12.15
N LYS A 617 -57.57 18.16 -12.91
CA LYS A 617 -57.38 18.25 -14.36
C LYS A 617 -56.56 19.47 -14.74
N VAL A 618 -55.72 19.32 -15.76
CA VAL A 618 -54.93 20.40 -16.36
C VAL A 618 -55.14 20.44 -17.87
N ASP A 619 -55.24 21.63 -18.45
CA ASP A 619 -55.33 21.80 -19.91
C ASP A 619 -53.95 21.61 -20.54
N VAL A 620 -53.87 20.78 -21.58
CA VAL A 620 -52.64 20.47 -22.32
C VAL A 620 -52.93 20.36 -23.81
N ASP A 621 -52.01 20.86 -24.64
CA ASP A 621 -52.09 20.74 -26.10
C ASP A 621 -51.33 19.49 -26.60
N SER A 622 -50.35 19.03 -25.84
CA SER A 622 -49.58 17.80 -26.10
C SER A 622 -48.98 17.23 -24.82
N VAL A 623 -48.75 15.91 -24.81
CA VAL A 623 -48.14 15.18 -23.69
C VAL A 623 -46.97 14.37 -24.21
N ILE A 624 -45.83 14.38 -23.51
CA ILE A 624 -44.65 13.56 -23.83
C ILE A 624 -44.40 12.56 -22.70
N LEU A 625 -44.52 11.27 -22.99
CA LEU A 625 -44.34 10.18 -22.04
C LEU A 625 -42.88 9.73 -22.00
N ALA A 626 -42.20 10.00 -20.88
CA ALA A 626 -40.79 9.70 -20.63
C ALA A 626 -40.62 8.79 -19.39
N ILE A 627 -41.31 7.66 -19.41
CA ILE A 627 -41.47 6.74 -18.25
C ILE A 627 -40.58 5.48 -18.33
N GLY A 628 -39.57 5.50 -19.20
CA GLY A 628 -38.54 4.46 -19.33
C GLY A 628 -38.66 3.65 -20.63
N GLN A 629 -37.59 2.95 -20.97
CA GLN A 629 -37.46 2.18 -22.22
C GLN A 629 -37.10 0.71 -21.96
N ILE A 630 -37.38 -0.14 -22.94
CA ILE A 630 -36.97 -1.55 -23.02
C ILE A 630 -36.40 -1.86 -24.42
N PRO A 631 -35.55 -2.88 -24.58
CA PRO A 631 -35.02 -3.27 -25.89
C PRO A 631 -36.09 -3.92 -26.79
N TYR A 632 -35.91 -3.80 -28.10
CA TYR A 632 -36.65 -4.59 -29.10
C TYR A 632 -36.05 -5.99 -29.22
N SER A 633 -36.18 -6.78 -28.16
CA SER A 633 -35.60 -8.12 -28.02
C SER A 633 -36.60 -9.25 -28.28
N GLU A 634 -37.90 -8.93 -28.36
CA GLU A 634 -38.96 -9.89 -28.69
C GLU A 634 -38.62 -10.58 -30.03
N GLY A 635 -38.71 -11.91 -30.06
CA GLY A 635 -38.39 -12.73 -31.24
C GLY A 635 -36.96 -13.28 -31.30
N PHE A 636 -36.01 -12.75 -30.52
CA PHE A 636 -34.65 -13.31 -30.44
C PHE A 636 -34.61 -14.73 -29.84
N GLU A 637 -35.64 -15.11 -29.07
CA GLU A 637 -35.84 -16.46 -28.52
C GLU A 637 -35.89 -17.54 -29.63
N LYS A 638 -36.42 -17.20 -30.82
CA LYS A 638 -36.45 -18.09 -31.99
C LYS A 638 -35.05 -18.48 -32.48
N PHE A 639 -34.05 -17.67 -32.14
CA PHE A 639 -32.65 -17.89 -32.48
C PHE A 639 -31.84 -18.42 -31.29
N GLY A 640 -32.48 -18.95 -30.25
CA GLY A 640 -31.81 -19.56 -29.09
C GLY A 640 -31.26 -18.57 -28.06
N VAL A 641 -31.68 -17.31 -28.10
CA VAL A 641 -31.28 -16.26 -27.13
C VAL A 641 -32.39 -16.07 -26.09
N GLU A 642 -32.12 -16.44 -24.84
CA GLU A 642 -33.04 -16.28 -23.72
C GLU A 642 -33.19 -14.80 -23.30
N LEU A 643 -34.39 -14.44 -22.84
CA LEU A 643 -34.72 -13.12 -22.32
C LEU A 643 -35.03 -13.16 -20.81
N ASN A 644 -34.74 -12.06 -20.13
CA ASN A 644 -35.17 -11.81 -18.77
C ASN A 644 -36.66 -11.39 -18.74
N ARG A 645 -37.29 -11.50 -17.56
CA ARG A 645 -38.72 -11.13 -17.37
C ARG A 645 -39.06 -9.67 -17.72
N ASN A 646 -38.07 -8.78 -17.67
CA ASN A 646 -38.21 -7.36 -18.01
C ASN A 646 -38.00 -7.08 -19.51
N GLY A 647 -37.82 -8.11 -20.33
CA GLY A 647 -37.56 -8.01 -21.76
C GLY A 647 -36.10 -7.76 -22.12
N THR A 648 -35.15 -7.67 -21.19
CA THR A 648 -33.72 -7.55 -21.58
C THR A 648 -33.13 -8.90 -21.99
N ILE A 649 -32.09 -8.90 -22.80
CA ILE A 649 -31.38 -10.12 -23.19
C ILE A 649 -30.66 -10.69 -21.98
N LYS A 650 -30.83 -12.00 -21.74
CA LYS A 650 -30.12 -12.72 -20.69
C LYS A 650 -28.73 -13.10 -21.19
N ALA A 651 -27.72 -12.57 -20.53
CA ALA A 651 -26.31 -12.88 -20.80
C ALA A 651 -25.60 -13.17 -19.48
N ASP A 652 -24.52 -13.94 -19.56
CA ASP A 652 -23.63 -14.16 -18.43
C ASP A 652 -23.03 -12.82 -17.96
N PRO A 653 -23.07 -12.50 -16.66
CA PRO A 653 -22.68 -11.18 -16.15
C PRO A 653 -21.19 -10.89 -16.33
N GLU A 654 -20.35 -11.93 -16.50
CA GLU A 654 -18.92 -11.79 -16.72
C GLU A 654 -18.54 -11.90 -18.19
N THR A 655 -18.89 -12.99 -18.86
CA THR A 655 -18.46 -13.23 -20.24
C THR A 655 -19.31 -12.48 -21.27
N LEU A 656 -20.50 -12.02 -20.88
CA LEU A 656 -21.51 -11.42 -21.75
C LEU A 656 -22.04 -12.37 -22.85
N GLN A 657 -21.71 -13.66 -22.77
CA GLN A 657 -22.24 -14.67 -23.67
C GLN A 657 -23.72 -14.95 -23.32
N THR A 658 -24.55 -15.05 -24.35
CA THR A 658 -25.97 -15.41 -24.21
C THR A 658 -26.15 -16.92 -24.02
N SER A 659 -27.40 -17.39 -23.93
CA SER A 659 -27.70 -18.84 -23.97
C SER A 659 -27.29 -19.52 -25.28
N ARG A 660 -27.02 -18.75 -26.35
CA ARG A 660 -26.52 -19.28 -27.61
C ARG A 660 -25.01 -19.07 -27.71
N GLU A 661 -24.30 -20.18 -27.91
CA GLU A 661 -22.85 -20.18 -28.14
C GLU A 661 -22.49 -19.32 -29.37
N GLY A 662 -21.40 -18.55 -29.25
CA GLY A 662 -20.96 -17.59 -30.27
C GLY A 662 -21.80 -16.31 -30.37
N VAL A 663 -22.85 -16.15 -29.55
CA VAL A 663 -23.66 -14.92 -29.48
C VAL A 663 -23.48 -14.24 -28.13
N PHE A 664 -23.09 -12.97 -28.16
CA PHE A 664 -22.82 -12.12 -27.00
C PHE A 664 -23.79 -10.93 -27.00
N ALA A 665 -24.09 -10.35 -25.84
CA ALA A 665 -24.96 -9.19 -25.73
C ALA A 665 -24.46 -8.20 -24.68
N GLY A 666 -24.66 -6.89 -24.90
CA GLY A 666 -24.19 -5.88 -23.96
C GLY A 666 -24.83 -4.51 -24.12
N GLY A 667 -24.55 -3.62 -23.18
CA GLY A 667 -25.17 -2.31 -23.07
C GLY A 667 -26.66 -2.41 -22.71
N ASP A 668 -27.45 -1.42 -23.14
CA ASP A 668 -28.85 -1.31 -22.73
C ASP A 668 -29.73 -2.50 -23.13
N ALA A 669 -29.28 -3.32 -24.09
CA ALA A 669 -29.95 -4.56 -24.45
C ALA A 669 -29.97 -5.59 -23.30
N VAL A 670 -28.98 -5.56 -22.40
CA VAL A 670 -28.85 -6.47 -21.25
C VAL A 670 -29.26 -5.77 -19.95
N THR A 671 -28.78 -4.54 -19.74
CA THR A 671 -28.98 -3.80 -18.48
C THR A 671 -30.31 -3.06 -18.41
N GLY A 672 -30.95 -2.81 -19.56
CA GLY A 672 -31.90 -1.71 -19.71
C GLY A 672 -31.20 -0.35 -19.81
N PRO A 673 -31.94 0.77 -19.92
CA PRO A 673 -31.38 2.09 -20.18
C PRO A 673 -30.26 2.47 -19.21
N SER A 674 -29.06 2.72 -19.74
CA SER A 674 -27.85 3.07 -18.99
C SER A 674 -27.19 4.33 -19.56
N THR A 675 -25.98 4.66 -19.09
CA THR A 675 -25.21 5.79 -19.62
C THR A 675 -24.34 5.39 -20.81
N ILE A 676 -24.00 6.35 -21.68
CA ILE A 676 -23.14 6.13 -22.87
C ILE A 676 -21.82 5.42 -22.48
N VAL A 677 -21.21 5.84 -21.37
CA VAL A 677 -19.92 5.30 -20.91
C VAL A 677 -20.03 3.87 -20.38
N GLU A 678 -21.17 3.48 -19.78
CA GLU A 678 -21.44 2.10 -19.37
C GLU A 678 -21.60 1.20 -20.59
N ALA A 679 -22.41 1.62 -21.57
CA ALA A 679 -22.61 0.89 -22.82
C ALA A 679 -21.28 0.63 -23.55
N ILE A 680 -20.39 1.63 -23.60
CA ILE A 680 -19.02 1.48 -24.15
C ILE A 680 -18.19 0.47 -23.35
N GLY A 681 -18.29 0.52 -22.01
CA GLY A 681 -17.63 -0.45 -21.13
C GLY A 681 -18.05 -1.90 -21.43
N TYR A 682 -19.35 -2.13 -21.60
CA TYR A 682 -19.89 -3.44 -22.03
C TYR A 682 -19.37 -3.85 -23.41
N GLY A 683 -19.34 -2.93 -24.38
CA GLY A 683 -18.82 -3.22 -25.72
C GLY A 683 -17.35 -3.64 -25.71
N ARG A 684 -16.50 -2.98 -24.91
CA ARG A 684 -15.09 -3.38 -24.76
C ARG A 684 -14.94 -4.72 -24.05
N LYS A 685 -15.72 -4.95 -22.99
CA LYS A 685 -15.74 -6.23 -22.27
C LYS A 685 -16.18 -7.38 -23.19
N ALA A 686 -17.17 -7.15 -24.05
CA ALA A 686 -17.59 -8.13 -25.06
C ALA A 686 -16.48 -8.41 -26.09
N ALA A 687 -15.79 -7.38 -26.59
CA ALA A 687 -14.67 -7.57 -27.52
C ALA A 687 -13.56 -8.46 -26.92
N TYR A 688 -13.25 -8.31 -25.63
CA TYR A 688 -12.30 -9.18 -24.92
C TYR A 688 -12.74 -10.65 -24.94
N TYR A 689 -13.97 -10.95 -24.54
CA TYR A 689 -14.45 -12.34 -24.50
C TYR A 689 -14.72 -12.93 -25.89
N ILE A 690 -15.07 -12.12 -26.89
CA ILE A 690 -15.20 -12.55 -28.28
C ILE A 690 -13.82 -12.97 -28.83
N ASP A 691 -12.75 -12.20 -28.58
CA ASP A 691 -11.39 -12.60 -28.98
C ASP A 691 -10.98 -13.94 -28.37
N LYS A 692 -11.28 -14.13 -27.09
CA LYS A 692 -11.00 -15.36 -26.34
C LYS A 692 -11.77 -16.56 -26.88
N PHE A 693 -13.05 -16.36 -27.17
CA PHE A 693 -13.90 -17.36 -27.81
C PHE A 693 -13.37 -17.74 -29.20
N LEU A 694 -13.00 -16.76 -30.02
CA LEU A 694 -12.48 -17.01 -31.38
C LEU A 694 -11.12 -17.72 -31.38
N LYS A 695 -10.32 -17.57 -30.32
CA LYS A 695 -9.09 -18.33 -30.08
C LYS A 695 -9.33 -19.76 -29.57
N GLY A 696 -10.58 -20.14 -29.30
CA GLY A 696 -10.94 -21.44 -28.75
C GLY A 696 -10.61 -21.61 -27.26
N GLU A 697 -10.43 -20.50 -26.52
CA GLU A 697 -10.22 -20.54 -25.07
C GLU A 697 -11.55 -20.82 -24.34
N ASP A 698 -11.53 -21.66 -23.30
CA ASP A 698 -12.69 -21.88 -22.43
C ASP A 698 -12.96 -20.62 -21.59
N LEU A 699 -14.04 -19.90 -21.91
CA LEU A 699 -14.38 -18.63 -21.27
C LEU A 699 -14.55 -18.72 -19.75
N LYS A 700 -14.81 -19.90 -19.19
CA LYS A 700 -14.88 -20.10 -17.73
C LYS A 700 -13.51 -20.16 -17.05
N GLN A 701 -12.46 -20.44 -17.82
CA GLN A 701 -11.07 -20.55 -17.34
C GLN A 701 -10.22 -19.33 -17.72
N VAL A 702 -10.73 -18.46 -18.60
CA VAL A 702 -10.07 -17.20 -18.96
C VAL A 702 -10.02 -16.28 -17.74
N GLU A 703 -8.89 -15.58 -17.57
CA GLU A 703 -8.73 -14.59 -16.52
C GLU A 703 -9.83 -13.51 -16.66
N PRO A 704 -10.57 -13.17 -15.58
CA PRO A 704 -11.64 -12.18 -15.64
C PRO A 704 -11.16 -10.85 -16.22
N TYR A 705 -12.04 -10.17 -16.96
CA TYR A 705 -11.70 -8.94 -17.68
C TYR A 705 -11.10 -7.85 -16.78
N ASP A 706 -11.55 -7.77 -15.52
CA ASP A 706 -11.09 -6.80 -14.51
C ASP A 706 -10.12 -7.40 -13.47
N ALA A 707 -9.58 -8.61 -13.68
CA ALA A 707 -8.66 -9.26 -12.72
C ALA A 707 -7.41 -8.43 -12.41
N ASN A 708 -7.00 -7.58 -13.34
CA ASN A 708 -5.84 -6.69 -13.24
C ASN A 708 -6.16 -5.29 -12.67
N LYS A 709 -7.34 -5.09 -12.10
CA LYS A 709 -7.75 -3.78 -11.58
C LYS A 709 -7.09 -3.51 -10.23
N LEU A 710 -6.25 -2.48 -10.17
CA LEU A 710 -5.64 -2.04 -8.92
C LEU A 710 -6.66 -1.34 -8.01
N PRO A 711 -6.48 -1.43 -6.67
CA PRO A 711 -7.34 -0.76 -5.71
C PRO A 711 -7.30 0.77 -5.88
N THR A 712 -8.37 1.43 -5.47
CA THR A 712 -8.41 2.90 -5.42
C THR A 712 -7.48 3.40 -4.32
N VAL A 713 -6.65 4.39 -4.62
CA VAL A 713 -5.78 5.01 -3.62
C VAL A 713 -6.59 5.74 -2.55
N ASP A 714 -6.16 5.63 -1.29
CA ASP A 714 -6.73 6.38 -0.16
C ASP A 714 -6.52 7.88 -0.35
N LYS A 715 -7.62 8.65 -0.32
CA LYS A 715 -7.63 10.10 -0.48
C LYS A 715 -6.77 10.81 0.58
N ARG A 716 -6.68 10.28 1.81
CA ARG A 716 -5.88 10.88 2.90
C ARG A 716 -4.39 10.91 2.58
N LYS A 717 -3.86 9.81 2.03
CA LYS A 717 -2.45 9.71 1.63
C LYS A 717 -2.06 10.79 0.62
N VAL A 718 -2.99 11.21 -0.24
CA VAL A 718 -2.74 12.27 -1.24
C VAL A 718 -2.45 13.61 -0.56
N PHE A 719 -3.17 13.94 0.51
CA PHE A 719 -2.98 15.17 1.29
C PHE A 719 -1.74 15.13 2.18
N ASP A 720 -1.36 13.93 2.65
CA ASP A 720 -0.14 13.76 3.46
C ASP A 720 1.15 13.95 2.66
N ARG A 721 1.12 13.71 1.33
CA ARG A 721 2.31 13.86 0.46
C ARG A 721 2.75 15.33 0.34
N LYS A 722 1.82 16.24 0.10
CA LYS A 722 2.15 17.67 -0.06
C LYS A 722 0.97 18.58 0.33
N PRO A 723 1.25 19.78 0.86
CA PRO A 723 0.22 20.80 1.05
C PRO A 723 -0.53 21.06 -0.26
N VAL A 724 -1.86 21.05 -0.19
CA VAL A 724 -2.73 21.31 -1.34
C VAL A 724 -3.40 22.67 -1.18
N GLU A 725 -3.23 23.53 -2.18
CA GLU A 725 -3.88 24.83 -2.21
C GLU A 725 -5.38 24.69 -2.50
N VAL A 726 -6.20 25.37 -1.69
CA VAL A 726 -7.66 25.41 -1.83
C VAL A 726 -8.01 26.46 -2.90
N VAL A 727 -8.24 25.99 -4.12
CA VAL A 727 -8.58 26.86 -5.27
C VAL A 727 -9.94 26.44 -5.82
N ALA A 728 -10.85 27.42 -5.88
CA ALA A 728 -12.20 27.24 -6.40
C ALA A 728 -12.18 26.65 -7.82
N ARG A 729 -13.12 25.75 -8.11
CA ARG A 729 -13.33 25.21 -9.46
C ARG A 729 -13.71 26.36 -10.41
N PRO A 730 -13.03 26.53 -11.56
CA PRO A 730 -13.41 27.51 -12.56
C PRO A 730 -14.87 27.33 -13.02
N LYS A 731 -15.60 28.42 -13.25
CA LYS A 731 -16.97 28.33 -13.79
C LYS A 731 -16.93 27.95 -15.27
N VAL A 732 -17.83 27.06 -15.67
CA VAL A 732 -18.01 26.70 -17.09
C VAL A 732 -18.69 27.87 -17.81
N ARG A 733 -18.22 28.19 -19.00
CA ARG A 733 -18.87 29.19 -19.87
C ARG A 733 -20.05 28.53 -20.58
N GLU A 734 -21.21 29.15 -20.47
CA GLU A 734 -22.45 28.67 -21.10
C GLU A 734 -23.14 29.80 -21.87
N LEU A 735 -23.96 29.45 -22.87
CA LEU A 735 -24.80 30.42 -23.58
C LEU A 735 -25.78 31.13 -22.61
N PRO A 736 -26.15 32.40 -22.85
CA PRO A 736 -27.23 33.06 -22.11
C PRO A 736 -28.56 32.31 -22.26
N VAL A 737 -29.40 32.32 -21.22
CA VAL A 737 -30.68 31.57 -21.20
C VAL A 737 -31.60 31.98 -22.36
N GLU A 738 -31.60 33.26 -22.70
CA GLU A 738 -32.41 33.84 -23.79
C GLU A 738 -32.04 33.23 -25.16
N GLU A 739 -30.76 32.87 -25.34
CA GLU A 739 -30.30 32.14 -26.52
C GLU A 739 -30.58 30.64 -26.42
N ARG A 740 -30.42 30.04 -25.23
CA ARG A 740 -30.67 28.59 -25.03
C ARG A 740 -32.06 28.17 -25.46
N ILE A 741 -33.08 29.00 -25.17
CA ILE A 741 -34.49 28.66 -25.40
C ILE A 741 -34.98 28.95 -26.83
N THR A 742 -34.14 29.51 -27.70
CA THR A 742 -34.55 29.91 -29.06
C THR A 742 -33.80 29.17 -30.17
N ASN A 743 -32.78 28.38 -29.83
CA ASN A 743 -31.99 27.64 -30.81
C ASN A 743 -31.43 26.33 -30.23
N PHE A 744 -30.77 25.56 -31.09
CA PHE A 744 -30.13 24.29 -30.77
C PHE A 744 -28.59 24.38 -30.75
N LYS A 745 -28.01 25.58 -30.59
CA LYS A 745 -26.56 25.74 -30.44
C LYS A 745 -26.09 25.06 -29.15
N GLU A 746 -24.84 24.62 -29.14
CA GLU A 746 -24.23 24.01 -27.95
C GLU A 746 -24.28 24.96 -26.76
N VAL A 747 -24.87 24.50 -25.66
CA VAL A 747 -25.05 25.33 -24.45
C VAL A 747 -23.71 25.57 -23.76
N GLU A 748 -22.94 24.51 -23.51
CA GLU A 748 -21.62 24.61 -22.89
C GLU A 748 -20.56 24.95 -23.93
N GLN A 749 -19.71 25.92 -23.63
CA GLN A 749 -18.61 26.34 -24.50
C GLN A 749 -17.35 25.50 -24.24
N PRO A 750 -16.48 25.29 -25.26
CA PRO A 750 -15.21 24.59 -25.07
C PRO A 750 -14.24 25.42 -24.20
N LEU A 751 -13.23 24.75 -23.63
CA LEU A 751 -12.10 25.42 -22.99
C LEU A 751 -11.15 25.95 -24.07
N THR A 752 -10.50 27.09 -23.84
CA THR A 752 -9.33 27.46 -24.64
C THR A 752 -8.14 26.56 -24.30
N GLU A 753 -7.09 26.61 -25.12
CA GLU A 753 -5.87 25.84 -24.89
C GLU A 753 -5.22 26.19 -23.53
N GLU A 754 -5.15 27.49 -23.21
CA GLU A 754 -4.59 27.97 -21.94
C GLU A 754 -5.43 27.52 -20.74
N GLU A 755 -6.77 27.61 -20.85
CA GLU A 755 -7.69 27.14 -19.83
C GLU A 755 -7.55 25.62 -19.60
N ALA A 756 -7.41 24.83 -20.68
CA ALA A 756 -7.25 23.38 -20.61
C ALA A 756 -5.92 22.98 -19.96
N GLN A 757 -4.81 23.62 -20.34
CA GLN A 757 -3.50 23.36 -19.71
C GLN A 757 -3.51 23.74 -18.22
N ALA A 758 -4.05 24.91 -17.88
CA ALA A 758 -4.14 25.37 -16.49
C ALA A 758 -5.00 24.42 -15.64
N GLU A 759 -6.13 23.95 -16.18
CA GLU A 759 -7.00 23.00 -15.50
C GLU A 759 -6.34 21.63 -15.33
N GLY A 760 -5.57 21.15 -16.33
CA GLY A 760 -4.78 19.92 -16.21
C GLY A 760 -3.73 19.97 -15.10
N LYS A 761 -3.08 21.13 -14.90
CA LYS A 761 -2.07 21.37 -13.86
C LYS A 761 -2.65 21.37 -12.43
N ARG A 762 -3.96 21.53 -12.25
CA ARG A 762 -4.62 21.43 -10.93
C ARG A 762 -4.71 19.98 -10.41
N CYS A 763 -4.39 18.97 -11.22
CA CYS A 763 -4.45 17.56 -10.81
C CYS A 763 -3.53 17.26 -9.60
N LEU A 764 -4.02 16.47 -8.64
CA LEU A 764 -3.28 16.13 -7.41
C LEU A 764 -2.37 14.90 -7.53
N ASP A 765 -2.29 14.28 -8.72
CA ASP A 765 -1.49 13.08 -8.95
C ASP A 765 -1.75 11.94 -7.94
N CYS A 766 -3.04 11.65 -7.70
CA CYS A 766 -3.50 10.79 -6.61
C CYS A 766 -2.82 9.42 -6.59
N ALA A 767 -2.61 8.79 -7.75
CA ALA A 767 -2.01 7.46 -7.87
C ALA A 767 -0.47 7.44 -7.85
N GLY A 768 0.19 8.59 -7.77
CA GLY A 768 1.60 8.73 -8.15
C GLY A 768 1.68 8.71 -9.67
N CYS A 769 2.15 7.61 -10.27
CA CYS A 769 2.16 7.41 -11.70
C CYS A 769 0.75 7.52 -12.32
N CYS A 770 0.64 8.33 -13.37
CA CYS A 770 -0.61 8.55 -14.10
C CYS A 770 -0.84 7.55 -15.26
N GLU A 771 0.07 6.59 -15.47
CA GLU A 771 0.06 5.65 -16.61
C GLU A 771 -0.19 6.33 -17.97
N CYS A 772 0.45 7.47 -18.22
CA CYS A 772 0.38 8.16 -19.52
C CYS A 772 1.22 7.48 -20.62
N ARG A 773 1.95 6.41 -20.27
CA ARG A 773 2.83 5.59 -21.14
C ARG A 773 3.94 6.34 -21.88
N GLN A 774 4.18 7.61 -21.55
CA GLN A 774 5.26 8.40 -22.15
C GLN A 774 6.64 7.83 -21.82
N CYS A 775 6.81 7.33 -20.60
CA CYS A 775 8.05 6.69 -20.18
C CYS A 775 8.34 5.40 -20.97
N GLU A 776 7.29 4.63 -21.30
CA GLU A 776 7.38 3.40 -22.09
C GLU A 776 7.82 3.74 -23.52
N ALA A 777 7.18 4.72 -24.15
CA ALA A 777 7.54 5.20 -25.49
C ALA A 777 8.98 5.75 -25.58
N ALA A 778 9.49 6.36 -24.51
CA ALA A 778 10.87 6.86 -24.45
C ALA A 778 11.92 5.78 -24.12
N CYS A 779 11.50 4.56 -23.76
CA CYS A 779 12.42 3.51 -23.30
C CYS A 779 12.84 2.62 -24.48
N GLU A 780 13.98 2.95 -25.11
CA GLU A 780 14.54 2.15 -26.22
C GLU A 780 14.85 0.70 -25.83
N ALA A 781 15.20 0.46 -24.56
CA ALA A 781 15.47 -0.88 -24.05
C ALA A 781 14.21 -1.72 -23.78
N MET A 782 13.01 -1.14 -23.94
CA MET A 782 11.72 -1.78 -23.67
C MET A 782 11.65 -2.41 -22.26
N ALA A 783 12.20 -1.70 -21.27
CA ALA A 783 12.28 -2.18 -19.89
C ALA A 783 11.04 -1.86 -19.06
N ILE A 784 10.18 -0.91 -19.47
CA ILE A 784 9.02 -0.51 -18.67
C ILE A 784 7.88 -1.51 -18.83
N MET A 785 7.32 -1.96 -17.69
CA MET A 785 6.25 -2.95 -17.63
C MET A 785 5.21 -2.53 -16.60
N HIS A 786 4.19 -1.79 -17.01
CA HIS A 786 3.16 -1.27 -16.10
C HIS A 786 2.29 -2.37 -15.46
N GLU A 787 2.30 -3.57 -16.04
CA GLU A 787 1.58 -4.76 -15.65
C GLU A 787 2.39 -5.69 -14.71
N GLN A 788 3.65 -5.34 -14.39
CA GLN A 788 4.46 -6.11 -13.44
C GLN A 788 3.75 -6.24 -12.08
N ARG A 789 3.80 -7.43 -11.48
CA ARG A 789 3.22 -7.75 -10.17
C ARG A 789 4.31 -8.02 -9.15
N ASP A 790 3.93 -7.95 -7.87
CA ASP A 790 4.79 -8.40 -6.78
C ASP A 790 5.10 -9.90 -6.95
N GLU A 791 6.33 -10.26 -6.65
CA GLU A 791 6.85 -11.62 -6.73
C GLU A 791 7.12 -12.15 -5.31
N ILE A 792 6.75 -13.40 -5.04
CA ILE A 792 7.10 -14.09 -3.79
C ILE A 792 8.29 -15.01 -4.09
N ILE A 793 9.41 -14.74 -3.43
CA ILE A 793 10.65 -15.50 -3.52
C ILE A 793 10.80 -16.30 -2.23
N GLU A 794 10.89 -17.63 -2.35
CA GLU A 794 11.15 -18.51 -1.21
C GLU A 794 12.64 -18.90 -1.20
N VAL A 795 13.30 -18.73 -0.04
CA VAL A 795 14.72 -19.06 0.13
C VAL A 795 14.94 -19.86 1.40
N GLU A 796 15.92 -20.76 1.37
CA GLU A 796 16.36 -21.53 2.52
C GLU A 796 17.75 -21.04 2.98
N VAL A 797 17.87 -20.70 4.27
CA VAL A 797 19.09 -20.12 4.86
C VAL A 797 19.39 -20.73 6.23
N GLY A 798 20.66 -20.80 6.61
CA GLY A 798 21.07 -21.32 7.92
C GLY A 798 21.08 -20.28 9.03
N SER A 799 21.26 -19.02 8.68
CA SER A 799 21.28 -17.90 9.64
C SER A 799 20.74 -16.62 9.02
N ILE A 800 20.30 -15.71 9.89
CA ILE A 800 19.73 -14.43 9.53
C ILE A 800 20.49 -13.31 10.26
N ILE A 801 20.84 -12.23 9.57
CA ILE A 801 21.42 -11.01 10.14
C ILE A 801 20.44 -9.86 9.93
N VAL A 802 20.00 -9.25 11.02
CA VAL A 802 19.10 -8.09 11.01
C VAL A 802 19.94 -6.81 11.03
N ALA A 803 19.77 -5.98 10.01
CA ALA A 803 20.56 -4.78 9.76
C ALA A 803 19.70 -3.59 9.27
N THR A 804 18.46 -3.48 9.77
CA THR A 804 17.43 -2.54 9.27
C THR A 804 17.69 -1.07 9.59
N GLY A 805 18.73 -0.75 10.36
CA GLY A 805 19.11 0.62 10.69
C GLY A 805 18.14 1.30 11.66
N PHE A 806 17.77 2.55 11.37
CA PHE A 806 17.01 3.43 12.26
C PHE A 806 16.08 4.33 11.44
N ARG A 807 15.23 5.12 12.10
CA ARG A 807 14.56 6.31 11.54
C ARG A 807 14.88 7.52 12.42
N THR A 808 14.70 8.73 11.90
CA THR A 808 14.87 9.98 12.67
C THR A 808 13.56 10.38 13.33
N PHE A 809 13.63 10.87 14.57
CA PHE A 809 12.49 11.44 15.29
C PHE A 809 11.91 12.65 14.56
N ASP A 810 10.58 12.72 14.42
CA ASP A 810 9.86 13.90 13.93
C ASP A 810 9.64 14.88 15.10
N PRO A 811 10.30 16.06 15.12
CA PRO A 811 10.18 17.01 16.21
C PRO A 811 8.92 17.88 16.13
N THR A 812 7.98 17.63 15.22
CA THR A 812 6.70 18.37 15.12
C THR A 812 5.94 18.47 16.47
N PRO A 813 5.90 17.42 17.33
CA PRO A 813 5.29 17.54 18.66
C PRO A 813 6.00 18.53 19.60
N LEU A 814 7.28 18.82 19.40
CA LEU A 814 8.07 19.80 20.16
C LEU A 814 7.83 21.23 19.63
N LYS A 815 6.60 21.72 19.75
CA LYS A 815 6.16 23.03 19.22
C LYS A 815 7.09 24.20 19.60
N ARG A 816 7.72 24.14 20.77
CA ARG A 816 8.69 25.13 21.28
C ARG A 816 9.91 25.33 20.39
N TYR A 817 10.27 24.38 19.53
CA TYR A 817 11.39 24.51 18.60
C TYR A 817 10.98 24.96 17.19
N GLY A 818 9.69 25.15 16.94
CA GLY A 818 9.21 25.79 15.72
C GLY A 818 9.40 24.99 14.42
N TYR A 819 9.68 23.68 14.49
CA TYR A 819 9.76 22.82 13.31
C TYR A 819 8.42 22.82 12.54
N LYS A 820 8.47 22.96 11.20
CA LYS A 820 7.33 23.20 10.28
C LYS A 820 6.53 24.49 10.53
N LYS A 821 6.77 25.23 11.61
CA LYS A 821 6.23 26.57 11.84
C LYS A 821 7.12 27.62 11.16
N TYR A 822 8.42 27.55 11.42
CA TYR A 822 9.41 28.47 10.88
C TYR A 822 10.11 27.84 9.66
N PRO A 823 10.21 28.57 8.52
CA PRO A 823 10.84 28.05 7.32
C PRO A 823 12.29 27.61 7.50
N GLU A 824 13.04 28.30 8.36
CA GLU A 824 14.48 28.11 8.56
C GLU A 824 14.85 27.22 9.75
N VAL A 825 13.89 26.41 10.23
CA VAL A 825 14.14 25.35 11.21
C VAL A 825 14.18 24.00 10.49
N TYR A 826 15.37 23.40 10.44
CA TYR A 826 15.63 22.12 9.79
C TYR A 826 15.96 21.04 10.82
N THR A 827 15.61 19.80 10.55
CA THR A 827 16.19 18.64 11.24
C THR A 827 17.62 18.38 10.77
N SER A 828 18.39 17.64 11.56
CA SER A 828 19.77 17.27 11.23
C SER A 828 19.91 16.53 9.90
N ILE A 829 18.90 15.75 9.48
CA ILE A 829 18.95 14.99 8.23
C ILE A 829 18.48 15.81 7.02
N GLU A 830 17.55 16.76 7.21
CA GLU A 830 17.25 17.76 6.17
C GLU A 830 18.48 18.64 5.93
N PHE A 831 19.16 19.08 6.99
CA PHE A 831 20.40 19.84 6.85
C PHE A 831 21.50 19.04 6.13
N GLU A 832 21.64 17.73 6.38
CA GLU A 832 22.57 16.88 5.63
C GLU A 832 22.31 16.93 4.13
N ARG A 833 21.05 16.80 3.72
CA ARG A 833 20.70 16.85 2.30
C ARG A 833 20.95 18.23 1.72
N LEU A 834 20.60 19.30 2.43
CA LEU A 834 20.90 20.68 2.04
C LEU A 834 22.41 20.94 1.91
N ASN A 835 23.24 20.36 2.78
CA ASN A 835 24.69 20.53 2.72
C ASN A 835 25.37 19.60 1.67
N ASN A 836 24.70 18.54 1.22
CA ASN A 836 25.27 17.53 0.34
C ASN A 836 25.47 18.03 -1.09
N ALA A 837 26.65 17.79 -1.68
CA ALA A 837 26.97 18.19 -3.05
C ALA A 837 26.02 17.61 -4.12
N ALA A 838 25.47 16.42 -3.89
CA ALA A 838 24.46 15.78 -4.74
C ALA A 838 23.02 15.97 -4.20
N GLY A 839 22.83 16.85 -3.21
CA GLY A 839 21.53 17.21 -2.65
C GLY A 839 20.83 18.34 -3.42
N PRO A 840 19.64 18.78 -2.96
CA PRO A 840 18.74 19.69 -3.68
C PRO A 840 19.33 21.09 -3.92
N THR A 841 20.31 21.51 -3.14
CA THR A 841 20.97 22.82 -3.24
C THR A 841 22.42 22.72 -3.73
N GLU A 842 22.82 21.56 -4.29
CA GLU A 842 24.16 21.32 -4.83
C GLU A 842 25.28 21.62 -3.81
N GLY A 843 25.01 21.33 -2.54
CA GLY A 843 25.93 21.54 -1.43
C GLY A 843 26.06 22.97 -0.93
N LYS A 844 25.22 23.90 -1.44
CA LYS A 844 25.15 25.29 -0.96
C LYS A 844 24.26 25.36 0.27
N ILE A 845 24.80 25.91 1.35
CA ILE A 845 24.04 26.18 2.58
C ILE A 845 23.31 27.51 2.41
N VAL A 846 22.01 27.44 2.13
CA VAL A 846 21.15 28.60 1.87
C VAL A 846 19.83 28.46 2.61
N MET A 847 19.27 29.59 3.01
CA MET A 847 17.90 29.71 3.50
C MET A 847 16.89 29.54 2.36
N LYS A 848 15.60 29.38 2.66
CA LYS A 848 14.55 29.23 1.63
C LYS A 848 14.42 30.43 0.71
N ASN A 849 14.80 31.62 1.17
CA ASN A 849 14.84 32.84 0.36
C ASN A 849 16.08 32.93 -0.56
N GLY A 850 16.95 31.91 -0.56
CA GLY A 850 18.16 31.81 -1.38
C GLY A 850 19.39 32.52 -0.81
N LYS A 851 19.28 33.23 0.33
CA LYS A 851 20.42 33.87 0.98
C LYS A 851 21.23 32.87 1.80
N VAL A 852 22.53 33.09 1.86
CA VAL A 852 23.44 32.36 2.76
C VAL A 852 23.16 32.82 4.20
N PRO A 853 23.02 31.92 5.20
CA PRO A 853 22.87 32.33 6.59
C PRO A 853 24.18 32.91 7.12
N GLU A 854 24.12 34.02 7.87
CA GLU A 854 25.28 34.64 8.53
C GLU A 854 25.46 34.10 9.95
N SER A 855 24.40 33.50 10.52
CA SER A 855 24.36 32.98 11.88
C SER A 855 23.47 31.71 11.97
N VAL A 856 23.98 30.64 12.58
CA VAL A 856 23.28 29.34 12.67
C VAL A 856 23.31 28.80 14.10
N ALA A 857 22.16 28.35 14.59
CA ALA A 857 22.04 27.61 15.85
C ALA A 857 21.89 26.11 15.59
N ILE A 858 22.60 25.29 16.37
CA ILE A 858 22.46 23.84 16.38
C ILE A 858 22.02 23.40 17.78
N ILE A 859 20.83 22.81 17.87
CA ILE A 859 20.21 22.41 19.12
C ILE A 859 20.41 20.92 19.33
N HIS A 860 21.09 20.52 20.41
CA HIS A 860 21.37 19.12 20.74
C HIS A 860 20.18 18.45 21.44
N CYS A 861 20.21 17.12 21.49
CA CYS A 861 19.30 16.30 22.28
C CYS A 861 17.80 16.57 21.97
N VAL A 862 17.45 16.86 20.72
CA VAL A 862 16.06 17.10 20.35
C VAL A 862 15.32 15.75 20.31
N GLY A 863 14.48 15.52 21.32
CA GLY A 863 13.75 14.26 21.50
C GLY A 863 14.55 13.15 22.18
N SER A 864 15.86 13.32 22.42
CA SER A 864 16.71 12.40 23.20
C SER A 864 16.97 12.96 24.60
N ARG A 865 17.21 12.08 25.57
CA ARG A 865 17.38 12.48 26.99
C ARG A 865 16.23 13.39 27.44
N ASP A 866 15.02 13.03 27.03
CA ASP A 866 13.78 13.75 27.32
C ASP A 866 12.75 12.76 27.89
N GLU A 867 12.30 13.00 29.13
CA GLU A 867 11.40 12.07 29.83
C GLU A 867 10.05 11.88 29.16
N LYS A 868 9.61 12.85 28.34
CA LYS A 868 8.34 12.78 27.60
C LYS A 868 8.45 12.02 26.28
N PHE A 869 9.66 11.86 25.77
CA PHE A 869 9.95 11.18 24.51
C PHE A 869 10.93 10.04 24.81
N HIS A 870 12.21 10.21 24.49
CA HIS A 870 13.21 9.15 24.65
C HIS A 870 14.17 9.43 25.80
N ARG A 871 14.22 8.53 26.80
CA ARG A 871 15.14 8.66 27.95
C ARG A 871 16.60 8.39 27.60
N TYR A 872 16.85 7.65 26.52
CA TYR A 872 18.19 7.30 26.07
C TYR A 872 18.88 8.44 25.31
N CYS A 873 20.19 8.28 25.11
CA CYS A 873 21.01 9.15 24.28
C CYS A 873 21.17 8.54 22.88
N SER A 874 20.98 9.35 21.83
CA SER A 874 21.19 8.91 20.45
C SER A 874 22.66 8.72 20.03
N ARG A 875 23.62 8.93 20.94
CA ARG A 875 25.08 8.72 20.82
C ARG A 875 25.84 9.49 19.74
N VAL A 876 25.22 9.76 18.58
CA VAL A 876 25.89 10.35 17.41
C VAL A 876 25.62 11.84 17.23
N CYS A 877 24.60 12.38 17.92
CA CYS A 877 24.12 13.74 17.68
C CYS A 877 25.17 14.81 17.98
N CYS A 878 25.88 14.72 19.09
CA CYS A 878 26.95 15.68 19.38
C CYS A 878 28.01 15.72 18.27
N MET A 879 28.38 14.56 17.72
CA MET A 879 29.43 14.47 16.71
C MET A 879 28.99 14.97 15.34
N TYR A 880 27.78 14.65 14.89
CA TYR A 880 27.30 15.22 13.61
C TYR A 880 27.01 16.71 13.74
N SER A 881 26.61 17.22 14.93
CA SER A 881 26.41 18.65 15.15
C SER A 881 27.71 19.41 14.96
N MET A 882 28.79 18.93 15.59
CA MET A 882 30.13 19.52 15.42
C MET A 882 30.62 19.41 13.98
N LYS A 883 30.28 18.32 13.29
CA LYS A 883 30.52 18.19 11.85
C LYS A 883 29.79 19.27 11.06
N TYR A 884 28.53 19.54 11.38
CA TYR A 884 27.78 20.61 10.74
C TYR A 884 28.37 21.98 11.04
N ALA A 885 28.77 22.25 12.29
CA ALA A 885 29.42 23.50 12.67
C ALA A 885 30.68 23.75 11.84
N HIS A 886 31.55 22.74 11.71
CA HIS A 886 32.72 22.79 10.83
C HIS A 886 32.33 23.13 9.39
N LEU A 887 31.35 22.41 8.82
CA LEU A 887 30.96 22.56 7.42
C LEU A 887 30.27 23.90 7.11
N ILE A 888 29.48 24.40 8.05
CA ILE A 888 28.86 25.71 7.93
C ILE A 888 29.94 26.78 7.89
N ARG A 889 30.89 26.77 8.83
CA ARG A 889 31.99 27.74 8.85
C ARG A 889 32.87 27.64 7.59
N GLU A 890 33.22 26.42 7.17
CA GLU A 890 34.01 26.15 5.96
C GLU A 890 33.34 26.72 4.70
N LYS A 891 32.02 26.53 4.54
CA LYS A 891 31.30 26.86 3.31
C LYS A 891 30.69 28.27 3.29
N THR A 892 30.32 28.83 4.43
CA THR A 892 29.59 30.11 4.51
C THR A 892 30.31 31.20 5.30
N GLY A 893 31.25 30.84 6.19
CA GLY A 893 31.85 31.77 7.14
C GLY A 893 30.88 32.25 8.24
N ALA A 894 29.72 31.62 8.40
CA ALA A 894 28.73 32.01 9.39
C ALA A 894 29.20 31.80 10.84
N GLU A 895 28.65 32.61 11.75
CA GLU A 895 28.75 32.37 13.18
C GLU A 895 27.89 31.16 13.56
N VAL A 896 28.44 30.21 14.32
CA VAL A 896 27.75 28.97 14.67
C VAL A 896 27.67 28.81 16.18
N TYR A 897 26.48 28.47 16.68
CA TYR A 897 26.17 28.29 18.10
C TYR A 897 25.68 26.87 18.36
N GLU A 898 26.39 26.13 19.20
CA GLU A 898 26.08 24.77 19.64
C GLU A 898 25.43 24.82 21.04
N PHE A 899 24.14 24.43 21.14
CA PHE A 899 23.40 24.41 22.40
C PHE A 899 23.29 23.00 22.94
N TYR A 900 23.97 22.72 24.05
CA TYR A 900 24.17 21.35 24.53
C TYR A 900 23.97 21.18 26.04
N ILE A 901 23.75 19.94 26.48
CA ILE A 901 23.74 19.56 27.91
C ILE A 901 25.14 19.03 28.30
N ASP A 902 25.58 18.01 27.56
CA ASP A 902 26.92 17.44 27.62
C ASP A 902 27.39 17.15 26.19
N ILE A 903 28.66 17.42 25.87
CA ILE A 903 29.28 16.94 24.64
C ILE A 903 29.73 15.50 24.86
N ARG A 904 29.30 14.60 23.98
CA ARG A 904 29.61 13.16 24.07
C ARG A 904 30.48 12.74 22.88
N SER A 905 31.79 12.67 23.12
CA SER A 905 32.86 12.39 22.17
C SER A 905 33.64 11.10 22.51
N PRO A 906 32.99 9.93 22.70
CA PRO A 906 33.65 8.73 23.25
C PRO A 906 34.57 7.97 22.28
N GLY A 907 34.55 8.31 20.98
CA GLY A 907 35.31 7.61 19.93
C GLY A 907 36.74 8.11 19.78
N LYS A 908 37.57 7.36 19.04
CA LYS A 908 38.94 7.78 18.71
C LYS A 908 38.91 9.05 17.85
N MET A 909 39.71 10.05 18.20
CA MET A 909 39.75 11.38 17.55
C MET A 909 38.50 12.24 17.76
N TYR A 910 37.53 11.84 18.60
CA TYR A 910 36.27 12.59 18.73
C TYR A 910 36.44 13.82 19.61
N GLU A 911 37.24 13.72 20.68
CA GLU A 911 37.56 14.85 21.54
C GLU A 911 38.48 15.84 20.82
N GLU A 912 39.45 15.34 20.06
CA GLU A 912 40.31 16.13 19.20
C GLU A 912 39.50 16.87 18.13
N PHE A 913 38.47 16.23 17.58
CA PHE A 913 37.54 16.88 16.66
C PHE A 913 36.71 17.97 17.36
N TYR A 914 36.24 17.73 18.58
CA TYR A 914 35.58 18.76 19.40
C TYR A 914 36.50 19.97 19.64
N ASN A 915 37.72 19.74 20.11
CA ASN A 915 38.71 20.80 20.34
C ASN A 915 38.98 21.61 19.07
N ARG A 916 39.13 20.92 17.93
CA ARG A 916 39.28 21.58 16.63
C ARG A 916 38.11 22.50 16.31
N VAL A 917 36.87 22.03 16.47
CA VAL A 917 35.67 22.84 16.17
C VAL A 917 35.55 24.06 17.11
N GLN A 918 36.04 23.94 18.35
CA GLN A 918 36.20 25.08 19.25
C GLN A 918 37.26 26.07 18.77
N GLU A 919 38.44 25.59 18.37
CA GLU A 919 39.54 26.42 17.84
C GLU A 919 39.15 27.13 16.54
N GLU A 920 38.27 26.53 15.73
CA GLU A 920 37.70 27.15 14.53
C GLU A 920 36.77 28.33 14.85
N GLY A 921 36.36 28.52 16.11
CA GLY A 921 35.58 29.65 16.60
C GLY A 921 34.08 29.39 16.75
N THR A 922 33.66 28.12 16.85
CA THR A 922 32.26 27.76 17.15
C THR A 922 31.92 28.07 18.61
N HIS A 923 30.77 28.69 18.86
CA HIS A 923 30.32 29.02 20.22
C HIS A 923 29.60 27.85 20.86
N PHE A 924 30.10 27.36 21.99
CA PHE A 924 29.45 26.28 22.75
C PHE A 924 28.73 26.84 23.97
N ILE A 925 27.39 26.75 23.99
CA ILE A 925 26.54 27.23 25.07
C ILE A 925 25.95 26.03 25.80
N ARG A 926 26.33 25.85 27.06
CA ARG A 926 25.85 24.74 27.88
C ARG A 926 24.49 25.08 28.48
N GLY A 927 23.42 24.67 27.78
CA GLY A 927 22.05 24.85 28.22
C GLY A 927 21.08 24.10 27.31
N LYS A 928 20.02 23.52 27.91
CA LYS A 928 18.91 22.96 27.12
C LYS A 928 18.04 24.14 26.67
N VAL A 929 17.91 24.32 25.35
CA VAL A 929 17.10 25.40 24.76
C VAL A 929 15.66 25.32 25.27
N ALA A 930 15.16 26.45 25.77
CA ALA A 930 13.79 26.60 26.25
C ALA A 930 12.82 26.71 25.07
N GLU A 931 13.11 27.61 24.11
CA GLU A 931 12.32 27.77 22.90
C GLU A 931 13.10 28.45 21.76
N VAL A 932 12.52 28.35 20.56
CA VAL A 932 12.87 29.13 19.37
C VAL A 932 11.68 30.01 19.04
N THR A 933 11.90 31.32 18.92
CA THR A 933 10.86 32.32 18.65
C THR A 933 11.30 33.33 17.60
N ASP A 934 10.37 34.01 16.95
CA ASP A 934 10.58 35.12 16.02
C ASP A 934 10.19 36.48 16.64
N ILE A 935 9.91 36.50 17.95
CA ILE A 935 9.55 37.71 18.68
C ILE A 935 10.83 38.43 19.12
N ALA A 936 11.12 39.54 18.44
CA ALA A 936 12.23 40.43 18.77
C ALA A 936 11.92 41.32 19.98
N GLU A 937 12.83 41.37 20.94
CA GLU A 937 12.86 42.29 22.08
C GLU A 937 13.91 43.40 21.92
N THR A 938 14.84 43.23 20.98
CA THR A 938 15.89 44.21 20.67
C THR A 938 15.99 44.44 19.16
N PRO A 939 16.54 45.59 18.71
CA PRO A 939 16.73 45.86 17.28
C PRO A 939 17.61 44.82 16.56
N GLU A 940 18.52 44.16 17.27
CA GLU A 940 19.44 43.14 16.72
C GLU A 940 18.73 41.80 16.44
N GLU A 941 17.54 41.60 17.02
CA GLU A 941 16.73 40.40 16.85
C GLU A 941 15.71 40.53 15.71
N GLU A 942 15.49 41.73 15.17
CA GLU A 942 14.49 41.97 14.13
C GLU A 942 14.78 41.14 12.87
N GLY A 943 13.81 40.34 12.44
CA GLY A 943 13.90 39.51 11.25
C GLY A 943 14.72 38.22 11.40
N LYS A 944 15.16 37.87 12.62
CA LYS A 944 15.90 36.63 12.92
C LYS A 944 15.06 35.64 13.73
N LEU A 945 15.53 34.41 13.83
CA LEU A 945 15.07 33.43 14.82
C LEU A 945 15.87 33.62 16.10
N ILE A 946 15.20 33.60 17.25
CA ILE A 946 15.81 33.80 18.56
C ILE A 946 15.79 32.48 19.32
N VAL A 947 16.97 31.98 19.67
CA VAL A 947 17.13 30.82 20.54
C VAL A 947 17.24 31.28 21.99
N VAL A 948 16.24 30.93 22.80
CA VAL A 948 16.19 31.29 24.22
C VAL A 948 16.71 30.12 25.07
N VAL A 949 17.76 30.36 25.85
CA VAL A 949 18.42 29.32 26.63
C VAL A 949 18.97 29.86 27.94
N GLU A 950 18.97 29.04 28.99
CA GLU A 950 19.79 29.31 30.18
C GLU A 950 21.20 28.79 29.94
N ASP A 951 22.18 29.70 29.89
CA ASP A 951 23.59 29.32 29.92
C ASP A 951 23.98 28.93 31.34
N THR A 952 24.00 27.63 31.59
CA THR A 952 24.21 27.04 32.92
C THR A 952 25.61 27.29 33.47
N LEU A 953 26.59 27.64 32.64
CA LEU A 953 27.94 27.98 33.10
C LEU A 953 28.00 29.41 33.65
N SER A 954 27.16 30.31 33.14
CA SER A 954 27.09 31.70 33.61
C SER A 954 25.88 32.01 34.50
N GLY A 955 24.90 31.10 34.58
CA GLY A 955 23.64 31.29 35.31
C GLY A 955 22.74 32.37 34.70
N LYS A 956 22.92 32.70 33.42
CA LYS A 956 22.18 33.77 32.72
C LYS A 956 21.31 33.21 31.61
N VAL A 957 20.12 33.76 31.46
CA VAL A 957 19.30 33.54 30.26
C VAL A 957 19.92 34.34 29.11
N ARG A 958 20.18 33.65 28.00
CA ARG A 958 20.66 34.23 26.74
C ARG A 958 19.55 34.14 25.71
N ARG A 959 19.45 35.19 24.89
CA ARG A 959 18.66 35.26 23.68
C ARG A 959 19.65 35.38 22.53
N VAL A 960 19.73 34.37 21.67
CA VAL A 960 20.73 34.33 20.58
C VAL A 960 20.01 34.44 19.25
N PRO A 961 20.09 35.60 18.55
CA PRO A 961 19.50 35.77 17.24
C PRO A 961 20.33 35.06 16.16
N VAL A 962 19.68 34.25 15.35
CA VAL A 962 20.26 33.45 14.26
C VAL A 962 19.37 33.46 13.03
N ASP A 963 19.95 33.21 11.86
CA ASP A 963 19.20 33.15 10.61
C ASP A 963 18.61 31.75 10.37
N MET A 964 19.27 30.71 10.88
CA MET A 964 18.90 29.31 10.68
C MET A 964 19.04 28.50 11.98
N VAL A 965 18.14 27.53 12.18
CA VAL A 965 18.19 26.58 13.31
C VAL A 965 18.22 25.15 12.80
N ILE A 966 19.13 24.35 13.33
CA ILE A 966 19.27 22.92 13.05
C ILE A 966 18.96 22.11 14.30
N LEU A 967 17.97 21.23 14.21
CA LEU A 967 17.54 20.36 15.30
C LEU A 967 18.24 19.01 15.20
N SER A 968 19.09 18.72 16.19
CA SER A 968 19.79 17.45 16.28
C SER A 968 18.88 16.39 16.91
N VAL A 969 18.05 15.79 16.04
CA VAL A 969 16.95 14.90 16.42
C VAL A 969 17.40 13.51 16.88
N ALA A 970 16.57 12.88 17.71
CA ALA A 970 16.79 11.52 18.18
C ALA A 970 16.75 10.50 17.04
N LEU A 971 17.45 9.37 17.25
CA LEU A 971 17.29 8.17 16.44
C LEU A 971 16.25 7.26 17.10
N GLU A 972 15.42 6.61 16.29
CA GLU A 972 14.39 5.67 16.70
C GLU A 972 14.52 4.35 15.92
N PRO A 973 13.93 3.25 16.40
CA PRO A 973 13.86 2.01 15.65
C PRO A 973 13.30 2.21 14.24
N ALA A 974 13.81 1.44 13.27
CA ALA A 974 13.36 1.52 11.88
C ALA A 974 11.84 1.26 11.75
N VAL A 975 11.22 1.89 10.75
CA VAL A 975 9.79 1.62 10.42
C VAL A 975 9.61 0.13 10.16
N GLY A 976 8.63 -0.50 10.83
CA GLY A 976 8.35 -1.94 10.72
C GLY A 976 9.19 -2.82 11.65
N ALA A 977 10.03 -2.28 12.53
CA ALA A 977 10.87 -3.07 13.44
C ALA A 977 10.06 -4.02 14.35
N GLU A 978 8.91 -3.59 14.87
CA GLU A 978 8.02 -4.42 15.70
C GLU A 978 7.41 -5.60 14.93
N GLU A 979 6.98 -5.36 13.69
CA GLU A 979 6.48 -6.42 12.82
C GLU A 979 7.58 -7.42 12.47
N LEU A 980 8.77 -6.94 12.15
CA LEU A 980 9.93 -7.80 11.90
C LEU A 980 10.35 -8.58 13.15
N ALA A 981 10.26 -7.98 14.35
CA ALA A 981 10.52 -8.67 15.61
C ALA A 981 9.60 -9.89 15.77
N ARG A 982 8.31 -9.71 15.45
CA ARG A 982 7.30 -10.78 15.47
C ARG A 982 7.59 -11.85 14.43
N ILE A 983 7.91 -11.46 13.19
CA ILE A 983 8.25 -12.40 12.10
C ILE A 983 9.47 -13.26 12.47
N LEU A 984 10.49 -12.66 13.06
CA LEU A 984 11.74 -13.34 13.42
C LEU A 984 11.71 -14.01 14.80
N GLY A 985 10.68 -13.75 15.61
CA GLY A 985 10.60 -14.21 16.99
C GLY A 985 11.74 -13.68 17.87
N ILE A 986 12.16 -12.41 17.69
CA ILE A 986 13.21 -11.77 18.51
C ILE A 986 12.61 -10.70 19.43
N SER A 987 13.29 -10.44 20.56
CA SER A 987 12.81 -9.49 21.56
C SER A 987 13.24 -8.05 21.27
N GLN A 988 12.43 -7.10 21.75
CA GLN A 988 12.74 -5.67 21.74
C GLN A 988 12.75 -5.12 23.17
N ASP A 989 13.47 -4.03 23.39
CA ASP A 989 13.43 -3.26 24.63
C ASP A 989 12.20 -2.36 24.69
N GLN A 990 12.05 -1.63 25.81
CA GLN A 990 10.92 -0.73 26.04
C GLN A 990 10.85 0.44 25.03
N ASP A 991 11.96 0.74 24.35
CA ASP A 991 12.11 1.82 23.38
C ASP A 991 11.97 1.29 21.93
N GLY A 992 11.80 -0.03 21.76
CA GLY A 992 11.58 -0.72 20.49
C GLY A 992 12.85 -1.17 19.77
N TRP A 993 14.03 -1.09 20.38
CA TRP A 993 15.28 -1.60 19.80
C TRP A 993 15.40 -3.11 19.97
N PHE A 994 16.01 -3.81 19.01
CA PHE A 994 16.24 -5.25 19.15
C PHE A 994 17.25 -5.55 20.26
N ILE A 995 16.95 -6.54 21.10
CA ILE A 995 17.78 -6.93 22.25
C ILE A 995 18.79 -8.00 21.86
N GLU A 996 20.06 -7.76 22.17
CA GLU A 996 21.10 -8.77 22.14
C GLU A 996 20.98 -9.79 23.28
N LEU A 997 21.55 -10.98 23.10
CA LEU A 997 21.54 -12.07 24.07
C LEU A 997 22.27 -11.67 25.36
N HIS A 998 23.39 -10.98 25.24
CA HIS A 998 24.11 -10.42 26.39
C HIS A 998 24.98 -9.23 25.97
N PRO A 999 24.86 -8.05 26.64
CA PRO A 999 25.53 -6.80 26.23
C PRO A 999 27.05 -6.88 26.05
N LYS A 1000 27.71 -7.85 26.71
CA LYS A 1000 29.18 -8.01 26.69
C LYS A 1000 29.67 -9.34 26.13
N LEU A 1001 28.86 -10.40 26.23
CA LEU A 1001 29.31 -11.76 25.94
C LEU A 1001 28.83 -12.23 24.56
N ALA A 1002 27.70 -11.68 24.13
CA ALA A 1002 27.07 -12.01 22.85
C ALA A 1002 26.33 -10.74 22.34
N PRO A 1003 27.07 -9.65 22.04
CA PRO A 1003 26.48 -8.35 21.71
C PRO A 1003 25.82 -8.30 20.32
N VAL A 1004 25.99 -9.34 19.52
CA VAL A 1004 25.40 -9.47 18.17
C VAL A 1004 24.44 -10.65 18.06
N SER A 1005 24.42 -11.57 19.02
CA SER A 1005 23.49 -12.71 19.01
C SER A 1005 22.16 -12.30 19.63
N THR A 1006 21.07 -12.97 19.27
CA THR A 1006 19.77 -12.80 19.94
C THR A 1006 19.44 -14.01 20.80
N ALA A 1007 18.33 -13.96 21.55
CA ALA A 1007 17.79 -15.13 22.24
C ALA A 1007 17.30 -16.23 21.28
N SER A 1008 17.06 -15.88 20.01
CA SER A 1008 16.70 -16.80 18.95
C SER A 1008 17.96 -17.25 18.22
N ASP A 1009 18.39 -18.47 18.52
CA ASP A 1009 19.57 -19.10 17.96
C ASP A 1009 19.56 -19.00 16.40
N GLY A 1010 20.69 -18.56 15.83
CA GLY A 1010 20.86 -18.41 14.37
C GLY A 1010 20.42 -17.06 13.81
N ILE A 1011 19.90 -16.16 14.65
CA ILE A 1011 19.54 -14.78 14.29
C ILE A 1011 20.47 -13.80 15.01
N PHE A 1012 21.11 -12.92 14.24
CA PHE A 1012 22.10 -11.95 14.69
C PHE A 1012 21.68 -10.51 14.38
N LEU A 1013 22.25 -9.54 15.09
CA LEU A 1013 21.99 -8.10 14.96
C LEU A 1013 23.25 -7.36 14.49
N ALA A 1014 23.07 -6.42 13.57
CA ALA A 1014 24.14 -5.58 13.06
C ALA A 1014 23.68 -4.12 12.86
N GLY A 1015 24.40 -3.18 13.47
CA GLY A 1015 24.18 -1.75 13.25
C GLY A 1015 23.08 -1.15 14.11
N CYS A 1016 22.51 -0.05 13.65
CA CYS A 1016 21.60 0.76 14.45
C CYS A 1016 20.29 0.07 14.83
N CYS A 1017 19.93 -1.07 14.25
CA CYS A 1017 18.70 -1.79 14.61
C CYS A 1017 18.70 -2.28 16.07
N GLN A 1018 19.88 -2.48 16.66
CA GLN A 1018 20.06 -2.81 18.08
C GLN A 1018 20.12 -1.57 18.99
N GLY A 1019 20.30 -0.37 18.42
CA GLY A 1019 20.38 0.87 19.19
C GLY A 1019 21.31 1.90 18.54
N PRO A 1020 21.24 3.17 18.95
CA PRO A 1020 21.99 4.26 18.33
C PRO A 1020 23.51 4.04 18.37
N LYS A 1021 24.18 4.21 17.23
CA LYS A 1021 25.64 4.08 17.09
C LYS A 1021 26.12 4.76 15.80
N ASP A 1022 27.42 5.03 15.72
CA ASP A 1022 28.05 5.64 14.54
C ASP A 1022 28.46 4.59 13.49
N ILE A 1023 29.07 5.06 12.40
CA ILE A 1023 29.47 4.21 11.27
C ILE A 1023 30.58 3.22 11.68
N PRO A 1024 31.68 3.62 12.37
CA PRO A 1024 32.70 2.69 12.82
C PRO A 1024 32.16 1.56 13.72
N ASP A 1025 31.38 1.88 14.75
CA ASP A 1025 30.76 0.89 15.63
C ASP A 1025 29.83 -0.04 14.84
N THR A 1026 29.09 0.51 13.87
CA THR A 1026 28.18 -0.25 13.00
C THR A 1026 28.92 -1.25 12.12
N VAL A 1027 30.02 -0.82 11.48
CA VAL A 1027 30.85 -1.68 10.62
C VAL A 1027 31.48 -2.80 11.45
N ALA A 1028 32.04 -2.48 12.62
CA ALA A 1028 32.62 -3.47 13.52
C ALA A 1028 31.57 -4.51 14.01
N GLN A 1029 30.36 -4.05 14.35
CA GLN A 1029 29.27 -4.94 14.75
C GLN A 1029 28.82 -5.85 13.61
N ALA A 1030 28.77 -5.34 12.38
CA ALA A 1030 28.44 -6.13 11.20
C ALA A 1030 29.46 -7.23 10.94
N SER A 1031 30.76 -6.94 11.08
CA SER A 1031 31.81 -7.95 11.01
C SER A 1031 31.68 -9.01 12.11
N GLY A 1032 31.32 -8.59 13.33
CA GLY A 1032 31.03 -9.52 14.43
C GLY A 1032 29.86 -10.46 14.12
N ALA A 1033 28.77 -9.93 13.56
CA ALA A 1033 27.62 -10.74 13.15
C ALA A 1033 27.96 -11.71 12.01
N ALA A 1034 28.74 -11.27 11.02
CA ALA A 1034 29.25 -12.12 9.95
C ALA A 1034 30.14 -13.26 10.49
N ALA A 1035 31.04 -12.95 11.43
CA ALA A 1035 31.90 -13.95 12.05
C ALA A 1035 31.10 -15.01 12.83
N GLU A 1036 30.05 -14.61 13.56
CA GLU A 1036 29.17 -15.57 14.25
C GLU A 1036 28.38 -16.45 13.27
N ALA A 1037 27.84 -15.87 12.19
CA ALA A 1037 27.17 -16.63 11.14
C ALA A 1037 28.12 -17.63 10.46
N LEU A 1038 29.34 -17.21 10.11
CA LEU A 1038 30.36 -18.08 9.53
C LEU A 1038 30.81 -19.17 10.51
N SER A 1039 30.99 -18.83 11.79
CA SER A 1039 31.31 -19.79 12.86
C SER A 1039 30.24 -20.87 12.98
N LEU A 1040 28.96 -20.50 12.86
CA LEU A 1040 27.86 -21.45 12.81
C LEU A 1040 27.96 -22.36 11.58
N ILE A 1041 28.12 -21.79 10.38
CA ILE A 1041 28.25 -22.55 9.12
C ILE A 1041 29.44 -23.52 9.16
N MET A 1042 30.58 -23.10 9.69
CA MET A 1042 31.81 -23.90 9.77
C MET A 1042 31.67 -25.12 10.70
N ARG A 1043 30.76 -25.09 11.67
CA ARG A 1043 30.48 -26.27 12.52
C ARG A 1043 29.80 -27.39 11.72
N GLY A 1044 29.10 -27.06 10.63
CA GLY A 1044 28.37 -28.00 9.76
C GLY A 1044 27.11 -28.60 10.39
N LYS A 1045 27.10 -28.78 11.72
CA LYS A 1045 25.97 -29.28 12.50
C LYS A 1045 25.72 -28.44 13.74
N VAL A 1046 24.46 -28.28 14.09
CA VAL A 1046 24.04 -27.62 15.33
C VAL A 1046 23.23 -28.59 16.18
N GLU A 1047 23.45 -28.52 17.49
CA GLU A 1047 22.64 -29.25 18.46
C GLU A 1047 21.28 -28.57 18.60
N ILE A 1048 20.20 -29.35 18.48
CA ILE A 1048 18.84 -28.91 18.79
C ILE A 1048 18.44 -29.34 20.21
N GLU A 1049 17.52 -28.59 20.82
CA GLU A 1049 17.00 -28.89 22.14
C GLU A 1049 16.39 -30.30 22.18
N ALA A 1050 16.82 -31.12 23.14
CA ALA A 1050 16.31 -32.48 23.30
C ALA A 1050 15.05 -32.54 24.17
N ALA A 1051 14.76 -31.47 24.91
CA ALA A 1051 13.52 -31.26 25.66
C ALA A 1051 12.31 -30.98 24.73
N THR A 1052 12.03 -31.90 23.81
CA THR A 1052 10.91 -31.81 22.85
C THR A 1052 9.62 -32.41 23.40
N SER A 1053 8.50 -32.02 22.80
CA SER A 1053 7.22 -32.68 23.06
C SER A 1053 7.16 -34.05 22.38
N TYR A 1054 6.56 -35.02 23.07
CA TYR A 1054 6.23 -36.35 22.56
C TYR A 1054 4.73 -36.57 22.69
N ILE A 1055 4.11 -37.09 21.63
CA ILE A 1055 2.68 -37.45 21.63
C ILE A 1055 2.60 -38.97 21.67
N ASP A 1056 1.98 -39.50 22.72
CA ASP A 1056 1.72 -40.92 22.86
C ASP A 1056 0.60 -41.34 21.88
N PRO A 1057 0.90 -42.17 20.86
CA PRO A 1057 -0.09 -42.57 19.88
C PRO A 1057 -1.17 -43.49 20.45
N GLU A 1058 -0.96 -44.12 21.61
CA GLU A 1058 -1.98 -44.97 22.25
C GLU A 1058 -3.03 -44.15 22.99
N VAL A 1059 -2.68 -42.92 23.41
CA VAL A 1059 -3.56 -42.01 24.15
C VAL A 1059 -4.15 -40.92 23.26
N CYS A 1060 -3.46 -40.57 22.17
CA CYS A 1060 -3.90 -39.53 21.24
C CYS A 1060 -5.17 -39.94 20.50
N VAL A 1061 -6.19 -39.08 20.53
CA VAL A 1061 -7.45 -39.29 19.78
C VAL A 1061 -7.54 -38.44 18.51
N GLY A 1062 -6.45 -37.79 18.10
CA GLY A 1062 -6.41 -37.00 16.86
C GLY A 1062 -7.27 -35.73 16.86
N CYS A 1063 -7.55 -35.11 18.02
CA CYS A 1063 -8.37 -33.90 18.11
C CYS A 1063 -7.76 -32.63 17.48
N GLN A 1064 -6.48 -32.68 17.07
CA GLN A 1064 -5.73 -31.62 16.38
C GLN A 1064 -5.57 -30.26 17.09
N GLN A 1065 -6.12 -30.05 18.29
CA GLN A 1065 -5.93 -28.80 19.06
C GLN A 1065 -4.44 -28.47 19.30
N CYS A 1066 -3.62 -29.49 19.50
CA CYS A 1066 -2.17 -29.33 19.66
C CYS A 1066 -1.48 -28.70 18.45
N ARG A 1067 -2.02 -28.92 17.23
CA ARG A 1067 -1.51 -28.33 15.99
C ARG A 1067 -1.80 -26.84 15.93
N GLU A 1068 -3.01 -26.42 16.32
CA GLU A 1068 -3.43 -25.01 16.31
C GLU A 1068 -2.60 -24.14 17.27
N VAL A 1069 -2.19 -24.69 18.41
CA VAL A 1069 -1.40 -23.95 19.41
C VAL A 1069 0.11 -24.03 19.17
N CYS A 1070 0.59 -24.81 18.21
CA CYS A 1070 2.03 -24.94 17.97
C CYS A 1070 2.56 -23.76 17.13
N ALA A 1071 3.21 -22.80 17.80
CA ALA A 1071 3.80 -21.63 17.14
C ALA A 1071 4.92 -21.94 16.13
N TYR A 1072 5.40 -23.18 16.07
CA TYR A 1072 6.52 -23.61 15.22
C TYR A 1072 6.10 -24.61 14.14
N SER A 1073 4.78 -24.86 14.00
CA SER A 1073 4.24 -25.89 13.09
C SER A 1073 4.90 -27.25 13.25
N ALA A 1074 5.35 -27.56 14.47
CA ALA A 1074 6.09 -28.78 14.78
C ALA A 1074 5.20 -30.01 14.93
N ILE A 1075 3.87 -29.87 14.84
CA ILE A 1075 2.91 -30.96 15.05
C ILE A 1075 2.11 -31.17 13.78
N ASP A 1076 2.14 -32.40 13.26
CA ASP A 1076 1.37 -32.82 12.10
C ASP A 1076 0.30 -33.84 12.47
N TYR A 1077 -0.69 -34.03 11.60
CA TYR A 1077 -1.73 -35.04 11.75
C TYR A 1077 -1.47 -36.20 10.79
N ASP A 1078 -1.35 -37.41 11.33
CA ASP A 1078 -1.25 -38.63 10.53
C ASP A 1078 -2.66 -39.22 10.33
N PRO A 1079 -3.29 -39.02 9.15
CA PRO A 1079 -4.64 -39.51 8.90
C PRO A 1079 -4.72 -41.04 8.82
N SER A 1080 -3.60 -41.72 8.57
CA SER A 1080 -3.56 -43.19 8.49
C SER A 1080 -3.67 -43.84 9.87
N ARG A 1081 -3.15 -43.15 10.89
CA ARG A 1081 -3.15 -43.61 12.29
C ARG A 1081 -4.20 -42.90 13.14
N GLY A 1082 -4.77 -41.80 12.66
CA GLY A 1082 -5.74 -40.99 13.40
C GLY A 1082 -5.12 -40.23 14.59
N VAL A 1083 -3.81 -40.00 14.59
CA VAL A 1083 -3.08 -39.37 15.71
C VAL A 1083 -2.25 -38.17 15.24
N CYS A 1084 -1.93 -37.28 16.17
CA CYS A 1084 -0.97 -36.20 15.91
C CYS A 1084 0.46 -36.69 16.21
N VAL A 1085 1.44 -36.19 15.46
CA VAL A 1085 2.87 -36.54 15.58
C VAL A 1085 3.72 -35.28 15.68
N VAL A 1086 4.79 -35.32 16.47
CA VAL A 1086 5.71 -34.19 16.62
C VAL A 1086 6.90 -34.36 15.71
N ASN A 1087 7.15 -33.37 14.85
CA ASN A 1087 8.45 -33.15 14.24
C ASN A 1087 9.40 -32.57 15.28
N GLU A 1088 10.19 -33.44 15.90
CA GLU A 1088 11.12 -33.06 16.95
C GLU A 1088 12.22 -32.08 16.48
N ALA A 1089 12.50 -31.96 15.18
CA ALA A 1089 13.46 -30.97 14.68
C ALA A 1089 12.90 -29.53 14.75
N LEU A 1090 11.58 -29.38 14.55
CA LEU A 1090 10.87 -28.11 14.65
C LEU A 1090 10.48 -27.77 16.11
N CYS A 1091 10.35 -28.77 16.98
CA CYS A 1091 9.87 -28.58 18.33
C CYS A 1091 10.89 -27.82 19.20
N LYS A 1092 10.51 -26.63 19.67
CA LYS A 1092 11.32 -25.82 20.61
C LYS A 1092 11.07 -26.10 22.08
N GLY A 1093 10.29 -27.13 22.40
CA GLY A 1093 10.05 -27.52 23.78
C GLY A 1093 9.27 -26.51 24.62
N CYS A 1094 8.43 -25.65 24.00
CA CYS A 1094 7.69 -24.62 24.75
C CYS A 1094 6.59 -25.17 25.67
N GLY A 1095 6.17 -26.43 25.48
CA GLY A 1095 5.20 -27.10 26.33
C GLY A 1095 3.74 -26.69 26.14
N LEU A 1096 3.44 -25.72 25.28
CA LEU A 1096 2.07 -25.22 25.09
C LEU A 1096 1.11 -26.33 24.64
N CYS A 1097 1.52 -27.16 23.68
CA CYS A 1097 0.72 -28.30 23.24
C CYS A 1097 0.47 -29.33 24.36
N ALA A 1098 1.43 -29.52 25.27
CA ALA A 1098 1.28 -30.41 26.41
C ALA A 1098 0.27 -29.88 27.42
N ALA A 1099 0.29 -28.56 27.68
CA ALA A 1099 -0.69 -27.89 28.53
C ALA A 1099 -2.11 -27.87 27.93
N THR A 1100 -2.22 -27.77 26.59
CA THR A 1100 -3.51 -27.74 25.89
C THR A 1100 -4.15 -29.12 25.72
N CYS A 1101 -3.37 -30.21 25.72
CA CYS A 1101 -3.90 -31.53 25.38
C CYS A 1101 -4.96 -32.00 26.40
N PRO A 1102 -6.25 -32.14 26.00
CA PRO A 1102 -7.31 -32.51 26.94
C PRO A 1102 -7.15 -33.95 27.47
N ASN A 1103 -6.62 -34.84 26.63
CA ASN A 1103 -6.41 -36.25 26.98
C ASN A 1103 -5.05 -36.50 27.63
N LYS A 1104 -4.23 -35.46 27.86
CA LYS A 1104 -2.87 -35.59 28.42
C LYS A 1104 -1.99 -36.59 27.66
N ALA A 1105 -2.24 -36.77 26.37
CA ALA A 1105 -1.46 -37.63 25.48
C ALA A 1105 -0.07 -37.05 25.16
N ILE A 1106 0.17 -35.77 25.49
CA ILE A 1106 1.38 -35.04 25.14
C ILE A 1106 2.21 -34.81 26.40
N THR A 1107 3.48 -35.18 26.33
CA THR A 1107 4.46 -34.94 27.40
C THR A 1107 5.62 -34.12 26.87
N LEU A 1108 6.08 -33.12 27.64
CA LEU A 1108 7.31 -32.39 27.34
C LEU A 1108 8.49 -33.08 28.04
N LYS A 1109 9.46 -33.57 27.26
CA LYS A 1109 10.70 -34.15 27.81
C LYS A 1109 11.41 -33.08 28.66
N HIS A 1110 12.03 -33.49 29.78
CA HIS A 1110 12.69 -32.59 30.76
C HIS A 1110 11.76 -31.67 31.58
N PHE A 1111 10.46 -31.63 31.26
CA PHE A 1111 9.43 -30.88 31.98
C PHE A 1111 8.15 -31.72 32.12
N LYS A 1112 8.30 -33.00 32.50
CA LYS A 1112 7.17 -33.90 32.75
C LYS A 1112 6.37 -33.39 33.95
N ASN A 1113 5.07 -33.70 33.98
CA ASN A 1113 4.20 -33.32 35.11
C ASN A 1113 4.76 -33.77 36.46
N GLU A 1114 5.28 -35.00 36.54
CA GLU A 1114 5.93 -35.53 37.76
C GLU A 1114 7.13 -34.67 38.20
N GLN A 1115 7.99 -34.26 37.26
CA GLN A 1115 9.17 -33.43 37.53
C GLN A 1115 8.76 -32.06 38.08
N ILE A 1116 7.73 -31.44 37.49
CA ILE A 1116 7.20 -30.13 37.94
C ILE A 1116 6.52 -30.26 39.30
N LEU A 1117 5.76 -31.33 39.54
CA LEU A 1117 5.09 -31.55 40.81
C LEU A 1117 6.09 -31.74 41.95
N HIS A 1118 7.18 -32.47 41.74
CA HIS A 1118 8.23 -32.60 42.75
C HIS A 1118 9.04 -31.30 42.94
N GLU A 1119 9.22 -30.49 41.89
CA GLU A 1119 9.77 -29.14 42.05
C GLU A 1119 8.89 -28.30 42.99
N LEU A 1120 7.57 -28.33 42.80
CA LEU A 1120 6.60 -27.63 43.64
C LEU A 1120 6.55 -28.18 45.08
N GLU A 1121 6.59 -29.50 45.25
CA GLU A 1121 6.70 -30.13 46.57
C GLU A 1121 7.96 -29.64 47.30
N GLY A 1122 9.09 -29.58 46.61
CA GLY A 1122 10.33 -29.02 47.14
C GLY A 1122 10.25 -27.53 47.49
N ILE A 1123 9.30 -26.76 46.94
CA ILE A 1123 9.04 -25.38 47.38
C ILE A 1123 8.18 -25.37 48.65
N LEU A 1124 7.17 -26.24 48.73
CA LEU A 1124 6.13 -26.21 49.76
C LEU A 1124 6.49 -26.87 51.10
N LEU A 1125 7.49 -27.75 51.11
CA LEU A 1125 8.01 -28.40 52.34
C LEU A 1125 8.79 -27.41 53.21
#